data_AF-A0AAU6RX02-F1
#
_entry.id   AF-A0AAU6RX02-F1
#
_cell.length_a   1.000
_cell.length_b   1.000
_cell.length_c   1.000
_cell.angle_alpha   90.00
_cell.angle_beta   90.00
_cell.angle_gamma   90.00
#
_symmetry.space_group_name_H-M   'P 1'
#
loop_
_entity.id
_entity.type
_entity.pdbx_description
1 polymer ?
#
loop_
_entity_poly.entity_id
_entity_poly.type
_entity_poly.pdbx_seq_one_letter_code
_entity_poly.pdbx_strand_id
1 'polypeptide(L)'
;MRTTSIKKSPYFFPAEVVRAIARALNGKTDKANNDLLDSKCQDLYLNKNELDQLINIHIHKVIERVGLKKSVENELRALIAQMFDDYLKIVATYNLSEQHRDDIGTWIIEAFFCPHLINIVSFLGIRTKPFQKSDYIKLMTDTSTSLELAFKIVEKRVKDWNAFYAGLPKGDKDKITAWRRGDDLPSYGSLLAIFNSKHDDMTKNTLVFLITARAIGYFKKHNDFELLAQYFKSPSSLDDLMGQFEDLLSALHKKDMQYVATLYQNKDEQFFHRPSTIVVELLTHSLSSFAKDEIKQAKEYFVNAFELSLYRSGNLCEQVIEVGFVIASWQETPDMTLISKLKSVQNLYGYTLPTIVTEDIKRKKENLVEDWEVNMWRSNAQRVFNNFKIELPEKYKVSSAVLPVYLNAKELALDLKKPNKKVKLNDNSKLHRDKNKKKQVTTQLIWNTLLEDLNAVNKLLQAGADINILSDNNESALLIALQYMNLTEPHEPDDSFYQALKGLEYTPKTINALTAKKHLFPLLSAVQTGRPDVVEHIVNLGADVNQKGGGSHLDALTMCISLIGTIKNSKLLLNQFNMMAKDPKVVIEKMSDFEFSTFIRDTQGSFGVNRQQVKRYLAQSRESSDATAILKDVSNFFQEKIQANYELFDLSEMRKIAKLLIDRGANPSARYDWHGIDGYTPFLLACEINEAELVSYMLDNANEYSKDGMINTVYRDRRDGQAIGYERVCKYFKSDDVLEVIDRHLTLASSDEVN
;
A
#
# COMPACT_ATOMS: atom_id res chain seq x y z
N MET A 1 -31.11 -22.49 -11.58
CA MET A 1 -30.63 -21.11 -11.75
C MET A 1 -31.58 -20.35 -12.67
N ARG A 2 -32.58 -19.66 -12.12
CA ARG A 2 -33.37 -18.71 -12.91
C ARG A 2 -32.50 -17.47 -13.10
N THR A 3 -32.22 -17.15 -14.35
CA THR A 3 -31.53 -15.93 -14.80
C THR A 3 -32.37 -14.70 -14.45
N THR A 4 -32.38 -14.28 -13.19
CA THR A 4 -32.68 -12.89 -12.86
C THR A 4 -31.46 -12.09 -13.26
N SER A 5 -31.63 -11.14 -14.19
CA SER A 5 -30.53 -10.25 -14.59
C SER A 5 -30.04 -9.53 -13.33
N ILE A 6 -28.92 -9.97 -12.77
CA ILE A 6 -28.33 -9.32 -11.62
C ILE A 6 -27.86 -7.96 -12.14
N LYS A 7 -28.65 -6.93 -11.82
CA LYS A 7 -28.44 -5.54 -12.22
C LYS A 7 -27.04 -5.08 -11.78
N LYS A 8 -26.54 -4.01 -12.43
CA LYS A 8 -25.26 -3.36 -12.14
C LYS A 8 -25.01 -3.21 -10.62
N SER A 9 -23.76 -3.37 -10.21
CA SER A 9 -23.32 -3.18 -8.82
C SER A 9 -23.70 -1.78 -8.30
N PRO A 10 -24.08 -1.63 -7.02
CA PRO A 10 -24.43 -0.34 -6.42
C PRO A 10 -23.29 0.68 -6.54
N TYR A 11 -22.05 0.23 -6.34
CA TYR A 11 -20.85 1.05 -6.47
C TYR A 11 -20.31 1.08 -7.90
N PHE A 12 -19.72 2.21 -8.29
CA PHE A 12 -18.93 2.44 -9.51
C PHE A 12 -17.65 1.61 -9.51
N PHE A 13 -17.24 1.12 -10.68
CA PHE A 13 -15.92 0.51 -10.80
C PHE A 13 -14.86 1.61 -10.89
N PRO A 14 -13.68 1.45 -10.25
CA PRO A 14 -12.63 2.47 -10.26
C PRO A 14 -12.19 2.88 -11.67
N ALA A 15 -12.11 1.94 -12.62
CA ALA A 15 -11.80 2.25 -14.00
C ALA A 15 -12.88 3.12 -14.68
N GLU A 16 -14.17 2.96 -14.31
CA GLU A 16 -15.24 3.83 -14.80
C GLU A 16 -15.07 5.26 -14.28
N VAL A 17 -14.66 5.42 -13.02
CA VAL A 17 -14.35 6.72 -12.41
C VAL A 17 -13.16 7.38 -13.10
N VAL A 18 -12.06 6.64 -13.33
CA VAL A 18 -10.90 7.13 -14.09
C VAL A 18 -11.34 7.59 -15.48
N ARG A 19 -12.16 6.81 -16.17
CA ARG A 19 -12.68 7.16 -17.50
C ARG A 19 -13.55 8.40 -17.48
N ALA A 20 -14.40 8.57 -16.47
CA ALA A 20 -15.22 9.76 -16.32
C ALA A 20 -14.35 11.02 -16.15
N ILE A 21 -13.31 10.95 -15.30
CA ILE A 21 -12.35 12.04 -15.10
C ILE A 21 -11.54 12.30 -16.37
N ALA A 22 -11.05 11.24 -17.04
CA ALA A 22 -10.26 11.35 -18.26
C ALA A 22 -11.05 12.08 -19.38
N ARG A 23 -12.33 11.75 -19.54
CA ARG A 23 -13.23 12.43 -20.49
C ARG A 23 -13.54 13.87 -20.06
N ALA A 24 -13.64 14.13 -18.76
CA ALA A 24 -13.83 15.48 -18.22
C ALA A 24 -12.61 16.38 -18.46
N LEU A 25 -11.39 15.85 -18.33
CA LEU A 25 -10.14 16.55 -18.64
C LEU A 25 -9.88 16.66 -20.15
N ASN A 26 -10.31 15.64 -20.92
CA ASN A 26 -10.09 15.49 -22.35
C ASN A 26 -8.61 15.53 -22.76
N GLY A 27 -7.73 14.96 -21.92
CA GLY A 27 -6.31 14.87 -22.20
C GLY A 27 -6.02 13.95 -23.39
N LYS A 28 -5.11 14.35 -24.28
CA LYS A 28 -4.68 13.49 -25.42
C LYS A 28 -3.87 12.30 -24.91
N THR A 29 -4.38 11.10 -25.13
CA THR A 29 -3.72 9.81 -24.87
C THR A 29 -3.80 8.95 -26.14
N ASP A 30 -2.81 8.09 -26.34
CA ASP A 30 -2.77 7.23 -27.52
C ASP A 30 -3.91 6.21 -27.51
N LYS A 31 -4.36 5.81 -28.71
CA LYS A 31 -5.51 4.90 -28.90
C LYS A 31 -5.39 3.63 -28.06
N ALA A 32 -4.21 3.02 -28.01
CA ALA A 32 -3.96 1.81 -27.22
C ALA A 32 -4.26 1.99 -25.71
N ASN A 33 -3.95 3.16 -25.15
CA ASN A 33 -4.21 3.44 -23.73
C ASN A 33 -5.71 3.69 -23.45
N ASN A 34 -6.44 4.22 -24.44
CA ASN A 34 -7.89 4.40 -24.35
C ASN A 34 -8.62 3.06 -24.48
N ASP A 35 -8.21 2.23 -25.44
CA ASP A 35 -8.75 0.88 -25.62
C ASP A 35 -8.51 0.03 -24.36
N LEU A 36 -7.34 0.17 -23.73
CA LEU A 36 -7.03 -0.46 -22.43
C LEU A 36 -7.98 0.02 -21.32
N LEU A 37 -8.20 1.33 -21.18
CA LEU A 37 -9.09 1.88 -20.17
C LEU A 37 -10.55 1.40 -20.37
N ASP A 38 -11.04 1.40 -21.60
CA ASP A 38 -12.39 0.93 -21.91
C ASP A 38 -12.55 -0.57 -21.65
N SER A 39 -11.53 -1.38 -21.96
CA SER A 39 -11.50 -2.79 -21.57
C SER A 39 -11.57 -2.98 -20.05
N LYS A 40 -10.84 -2.16 -19.28
CA LYS A 40 -10.82 -2.24 -17.81
C LYS A 40 -12.08 -1.74 -17.12
N CYS A 41 -12.94 -0.98 -17.81
CA CYS A 41 -14.23 -0.55 -17.26
C CYS A 41 -15.22 -1.70 -17.04
N GLN A 42 -14.95 -2.91 -17.56
CA GLN A 42 -15.74 -4.10 -17.32
C GLN A 42 -14.97 -5.18 -16.55
N ASP A 43 -13.72 -4.91 -16.16
CA ASP A 43 -12.88 -5.87 -15.43
C ASP A 43 -13.23 -5.84 -13.94
N LEU A 44 -14.01 -6.83 -13.51
CA LEU A 44 -14.34 -7.03 -12.09
C LEU A 44 -13.09 -7.29 -11.22
N TYR A 45 -11.98 -7.74 -11.83
CA TYR A 45 -10.75 -8.18 -11.18
C TYR A 45 -9.59 -7.21 -11.42
N LEU A 46 -9.89 -5.92 -11.60
CA LEU A 46 -8.89 -4.87 -11.67
C LEU A 46 -7.99 -4.95 -10.42
N ASN A 47 -6.67 -4.93 -10.60
CA ASN A 47 -5.76 -4.84 -9.45
C ASN A 47 -5.33 -3.38 -9.18
N LYS A 48 -4.82 -3.12 -7.97
CA LYS A 48 -4.39 -1.79 -7.53
C LYS A 48 -3.33 -1.16 -8.46
N ASN A 49 -2.32 -1.92 -8.88
CA ASN A 49 -1.28 -1.41 -9.79
C ASN A 49 -1.86 -1.02 -11.16
N GLU A 50 -2.81 -1.79 -11.69
CA GLU A 50 -3.53 -1.46 -12.91
C GLU A 50 -4.36 -0.17 -12.73
N LEU A 51 -5.03 0.01 -11.59
CA LEU A 51 -5.74 1.26 -11.29
C LEU A 51 -4.78 2.45 -11.24
N ASP A 52 -3.68 2.34 -10.50
CA ASP A 52 -2.69 3.42 -10.36
C ASP A 52 -2.04 3.76 -11.72
N GLN A 53 -1.87 2.76 -12.61
CA GLN A 53 -1.46 2.98 -14.00
C GLN A 53 -2.48 3.80 -14.78
N LEU A 54 -3.75 3.43 -14.70
CA LEU A 54 -4.82 4.14 -15.40
C LEU A 54 -4.90 5.60 -14.91
N ILE A 55 -4.83 5.83 -13.59
CA ILE A 55 -4.77 7.17 -12.99
C ILE A 55 -3.52 7.92 -13.49
N ASN A 56 -2.35 7.28 -13.48
CA ASN A 56 -1.12 7.92 -13.92
C ASN A 56 -1.18 8.35 -15.40
N ILE A 57 -1.61 7.44 -16.27
CA ILE A 57 -1.67 7.66 -17.72
C ILE A 57 -2.70 8.72 -18.09
N HIS A 58 -3.91 8.63 -17.53
CA HIS A 58 -5.05 9.42 -17.97
C HIS A 58 -5.29 10.69 -17.16
N ILE A 59 -4.70 10.80 -15.95
CA ILE A 59 -4.90 11.94 -15.06
C ILE A 59 -3.56 12.60 -14.71
N HIS A 60 -2.59 11.89 -14.11
CA HIS A 60 -1.35 12.52 -13.64
C HIS A 60 -0.49 13.08 -14.77
N LYS A 61 -0.33 12.34 -15.88
CA LYS A 61 0.40 12.85 -17.07
C LYS A 61 -0.28 14.07 -17.70
N VAL A 62 -1.60 14.21 -17.56
CA VAL A 62 -2.34 15.38 -18.04
C VAL A 62 -2.03 16.60 -17.17
N ILE A 63 -1.91 16.40 -15.86
CA ILE A 63 -1.48 17.44 -14.90
C ILE A 63 -0.03 17.84 -15.16
N GLU A 64 0.87 16.88 -15.36
CA GLU A 64 2.31 17.09 -15.58
C GLU A 64 2.58 18.01 -16.78
N ARG A 65 1.83 17.82 -17.88
CA ARG A 65 1.93 18.62 -19.10
C ARG A 65 1.58 20.11 -18.91
N VAL A 66 0.91 20.48 -17.82
CA VAL A 66 0.63 21.89 -17.49
C VAL A 66 1.90 22.60 -16.99
N GLY A 67 2.86 21.87 -16.44
CA GLY A 67 4.14 22.45 -15.96
C GLY A 67 4.00 23.31 -14.70
N LEU A 68 3.17 22.89 -13.75
CA LEU A 68 3.05 23.51 -12.42
C LEU A 68 4.31 23.29 -11.57
N LYS A 69 4.47 24.08 -10.50
CA LYS A 69 5.48 23.83 -9.46
C LYS A 69 5.35 22.40 -8.94
N LYS A 70 6.48 21.69 -8.78
CA LYS A 70 6.47 20.25 -8.46
C LYS A 70 5.77 19.93 -7.14
N SER A 71 5.89 20.82 -6.14
CA SER A 71 5.16 20.71 -4.87
C SER A 71 3.64 20.75 -5.05
N VAL A 72 3.13 21.64 -5.89
CA VAL A 72 1.69 21.75 -6.22
C VAL A 72 1.22 20.53 -7.00
N GLU A 73 2.02 20.07 -7.96
CA GLU A 73 1.71 18.86 -8.72
C GLU A 73 1.63 17.63 -7.82
N ASN A 74 2.62 17.41 -6.96
CA ASN A 74 2.68 16.26 -6.06
C ASN A 74 1.50 16.27 -5.08
N GLU A 75 1.15 17.43 -4.52
CA GLU A 75 0.00 17.53 -3.62
C GLU A 75 -1.33 17.28 -4.36
N LEU A 76 -1.49 17.77 -5.59
CA LEU A 76 -2.68 17.48 -6.40
C LEU A 76 -2.80 15.99 -6.74
N ARG A 77 -1.69 15.33 -7.11
CA ARG A 77 -1.64 13.88 -7.34
C ARG A 77 -2.04 13.11 -6.08
N ALA A 78 -1.55 13.54 -4.91
CA ALA A 78 -1.91 12.93 -3.63
C ALA A 78 -3.41 13.07 -3.31
N LEU A 79 -4.02 14.24 -3.54
CA LEU A 79 -5.46 14.43 -3.33
C LEU A 79 -6.31 13.54 -4.25
N ILE A 80 -5.87 13.32 -5.48
CA ILE A 80 -6.56 12.42 -6.44
C ILE A 80 -6.42 10.97 -5.99
N ALA A 81 -5.21 10.53 -5.62
CA ALA A 81 -4.98 9.18 -5.10
C ALA A 81 -5.85 8.91 -3.87
N GLN A 82 -5.88 9.86 -2.92
CA GLN A 82 -6.68 9.78 -1.69
C GLN A 82 -8.17 9.56 -1.99
N MET A 83 -8.75 10.29 -2.95
CA MET A 83 -10.15 10.09 -3.35
C MET A 83 -10.43 8.66 -3.80
N PHE A 84 -9.51 8.02 -4.54
CA PHE A 84 -9.68 6.63 -4.95
C PHE A 84 -9.53 5.66 -3.78
N ASP A 85 -8.59 5.91 -2.88
CA ASP A 85 -8.34 5.07 -1.71
C ASP A 85 -9.52 5.14 -0.72
N ASP A 86 -10.05 6.33 -0.44
CA ASP A 86 -11.24 6.53 0.37
C ASP A 86 -12.47 5.87 -0.25
N TYR A 87 -12.61 5.98 -1.58
CA TYR A 87 -13.71 5.33 -2.30
C TYR A 87 -13.66 3.81 -2.15
N LEU A 88 -12.49 3.22 -2.36
CA LEU A 88 -12.28 1.78 -2.24
C LEU A 88 -12.49 1.30 -0.81
N LYS A 89 -12.09 2.10 0.19
CA LYS A 89 -12.36 1.81 1.61
C LYS A 89 -13.86 1.74 1.90
N ILE A 90 -14.66 2.67 1.35
CA ILE A 90 -16.12 2.65 1.47
C ILE A 90 -16.71 1.38 0.82
N VAL A 91 -16.30 1.07 -0.41
CA VAL A 91 -16.73 -0.14 -1.14
C VAL A 91 -16.38 -1.41 -0.37
N ALA A 92 -15.20 -1.44 0.24
CA ALA A 92 -14.70 -2.56 1.02
C ALA A 92 -15.46 -2.74 2.34
N THR A 93 -15.96 -1.66 2.94
CA THR A 93 -16.54 -1.64 4.29
C THR A 93 -18.05 -1.89 4.29
N TYR A 94 -18.81 -1.13 3.50
CA TYR A 94 -20.26 -1.08 3.59
C TYR A 94 -20.93 -2.05 2.61
N ASN A 95 -21.84 -2.88 3.13
CA ASN A 95 -22.60 -3.81 2.30
C ASN A 95 -23.91 -3.14 1.85
N LEU A 96 -24.05 -2.97 0.52
CA LEU A 96 -25.23 -2.43 -0.15
C LEU A 96 -25.82 -3.47 -1.12
N SER A 97 -25.85 -4.74 -0.71
CA SER A 97 -26.25 -5.85 -1.59
C SER A 97 -27.65 -5.74 -2.15
N GLU A 98 -28.53 -5.07 -1.42
CA GLU A 98 -29.92 -4.91 -1.80
C GLU A 98 -30.17 -3.66 -2.68
N GLN A 99 -29.15 -2.82 -2.87
CA GLN A 99 -29.23 -1.60 -3.67
C GLN A 99 -28.84 -1.82 -5.13
N HIS A 100 -29.29 -0.91 -5.99
CA HIS A 100 -28.90 -0.84 -7.38
C HIS A 100 -28.29 0.52 -7.73
N ARG A 101 -27.39 0.51 -8.72
CA ARG A 101 -26.72 1.73 -9.17
C ARG A 101 -27.69 2.82 -9.61
N ASP A 102 -28.78 2.43 -10.25
CA ASP A 102 -29.76 3.37 -10.78
C ASP A 102 -30.51 4.10 -9.65
N ASP A 103 -30.56 3.52 -8.45
CA ASP A 103 -31.27 4.07 -7.30
C ASP A 103 -30.37 4.98 -6.44
N ILE A 104 -29.09 4.62 -6.27
CA ILE A 104 -28.18 5.32 -5.34
C ILE A 104 -26.97 5.99 -6.01
N GLY A 105 -26.76 5.78 -7.32
CA GLY A 105 -25.56 6.22 -8.02
C GLY A 105 -25.38 7.74 -8.01
N THR A 106 -26.45 8.50 -8.29
CA THR A 106 -26.45 9.97 -8.23
C THR A 106 -26.10 10.46 -6.84
N TRP A 107 -26.70 9.85 -5.81
CA TRP A 107 -26.39 10.17 -4.42
C TRP A 107 -24.93 9.89 -4.06
N ILE A 108 -24.33 8.79 -4.53
CA ILE A 108 -22.88 8.54 -4.33
C ILE A 108 -22.04 9.62 -5.02
N ILE A 109 -22.39 10.04 -6.24
CA ILE A 109 -21.69 11.12 -6.95
C ILE A 109 -21.71 12.42 -6.12
N GLU A 110 -22.88 12.78 -5.61
CA GLU A 110 -23.09 14.04 -4.91
C GLU A 110 -22.55 14.02 -3.47
N ALA A 111 -22.71 12.92 -2.74
CA ALA A 111 -22.34 12.83 -1.34
C ALA A 111 -20.89 12.39 -1.11
N PHE A 112 -20.26 11.71 -2.08
CA PHE A 112 -18.85 11.27 -1.97
C PHE A 112 -17.89 12.01 -2.91
N PHE A 113 -18.14 11.96 -4.22
CA PHE A 113 -17.18 12.50 -5.20
C PHE A 113 -17.15 14.03 -5.22
N CYS A 114 -18.30 14.68 -5.00
CA CYS A 114 -18.36 16.15 -4.99
C CYS A 114 -17.58 16.78 -3.81
N PRO A 115 -17.68 16.30 -2.56
CA PRO A 115 -16.81 16.78 -1.48
C PRO A 115 -15.31 16.66 -1.78
N HIS A 116 -14.87 15.54 -2.37
CA HIS A 116 -13.47 15.38 -2.81
C HIS A 116 -13.08 16.40 -3.89
N LEU A 117 -13.97 16.64 -4.86
CA LEU A 117 -13.77 17.69 -5.86
C LEU A 117 -13.69 19.08 -5.20
N ILE A 118 -14.52 19.36 -4.19
CA ILE A 118 -14.47 20.62 -3.41
C ILE A 118 -13.12 20.78 -2.71
N ASN A 119 -12.57 19.70 -2.16
CA ASN A 119 -11.25 19.71 -1.54
C ASN A 119 -10.15 20.03 -2.57
N ILE A 120 -10.17 19.35 -3.73
CA ILE A 120 -9.25 19.61 -4.84
C ILE A 120 -9.32 21.08 -5.30
N VAL A 121 -10.52 21.61 -5.53
CA VAL A 121 -10.63 23.01 -6.00
C VAL A 121 -10.32 24.04 -4.90
N SER A 122 -10.54 23.68 -3.62
CA SER A 122 -10.10 24.51 -2.49
C SER A 122 -8.59 24.62 -2.44
N PHE A 123 -7.88 23.48 -2.60
CA PHE A 123 -6.44 23.43 -2.74
C PHE A 123 -5.94 24.28 -3.93
N LEU A 124 -6.56 24.12 -5.09
CA LEU A 124 -6.22 24.93 -6.27
C LEU A 124 -6.43 26.43 -6.02
N GLY A 125 -7.53 26.83 -5.38
CA GLY A 125 -7.80 28.23 -5.04
C GLY A 125 -6.80 28.87 -4.06
N ILE A 126 -6.02 28.06 -3.34
CA ILE A 126 -4.90 28.53 -2.50
C ILE A 126 -3.63 28.67 -3.36
N ARG A 127 -3.34 27.67 -4.21
CA ARG A 127 -2.05 27.54 -4.91
C ARG A 127 -1.99 28.19 -6.30
N THR A 128 -3.12 28.50 -6.94
CA THR A 128 -3.18 28.99 -8.34
C THR A 128 -3.64 30.45 -8.43
N LYS A 129 -2.81 31.39 -7.97
CA LYS A 129 -3.10 32.83 -8.08
C LYS A 129 -3.13 33.27 -9.55
N PRO A 130 -4.01 34.21 -9.96
CA PRO A 130 -4.82 35.11 -9.13
C PRO A 130 -6.19 34.55 -8.68
N PHE A 131 -6.52 33.31 -9.01
CA PHE A 131 -7.80 32.70 -8.64
C PHE A 131 -7.88 32.39 -7.14
N GLN A 132 -9.09 32.46 -6.60
CA GLN A 132 -9.37 32.18 -5.19
C GLN A 132 -10.36 31.02 -5.05
N LYS A 133 -10.41 30.38 -3.88
CA LYS A 133 -11.37 29.30 -3.57
C LYS A 133 -12.81 29.66 -3.96
N SER A 134 -13.24 30.89 -3.70
CA SER A 134 -14.59 31.36 -4.04
C SER A 134 -14.87 31.40 -5.54
N ASP A 135 -13.85 31.56 -6.38
CA ASP A 135 -14.01 31.56 -7.84
C ASP A 135 -14.29 30.14 -8.36
N TYR A 136 -13.60 29.14 -7.80
CA TYR A 136 -13.87 27.73 -8.12
C TYR A 136 -15.23 27.26 -7.60
N ILE A 137 -15.61 27.66 -6.39
CA ILE A 137 -16.94 27.34 -5.83
C ILE A 137 -18.04 27.91 -6.73
N LYS A 138 -17.87 29.14 -7.25
CA LYS A 138 -18.82 29.73 -8.20
C LYS A 138 -19.00 28.87 -9.45
N LEU A 139 -17.93 28.29 -9.98
CA LEU A 139 -18.02 27.36 -11.11
C LEU A 139 -18.85 26.12 -10.78
N MET A 140 -18.78 25.61 -9.56
CA MET A 140 -19.54 24.45 -9.12
C MET A 140 -21.03 24.76 -8.92
N THR A 141 -21.35 25.95 -8.37
CA THR A 141 -22.73 26.37 -8.09
C THR A 141 -23.50 26.89 -9.31
N ASP A 142 -22.78 27.28 -10.36
CA ASP A 142 -23.39 27.75 -11.60
C ASP A 142 -24.17 26.61 -12.27
N THR A 143 -25.40 26.86 -12.71
CA THR A 143 -26.18 25.83 -13.43
C THR A 143 -25.91 25.85 -14.93
N SER A 144 -25.18 26.85 -15.43
CA SER A 144 -24.79 26.90 -16.84
C SER A 144 -23.83 25.77 -17.21
N THR A 145 -24.02 25.23 -18.41
CA THR A 145 -23.09 24.30 -19.07
C THR A 145 -22.09 25.01 -19.99
N SER A 146 -22.19 26.34 -20.12
CA SER A 146 -21.25 27.19 -20.86
C SER A 146 -20.08 27.63 -19.98
N LEU A 147 -18.95 28.00 -20.60
CA LEU A 147 -17.77 28.50 -19.87
C LEU A 147 -17.79 30.03 -19.67
N GLU A 148 -18.92 30.70 -19.93
CA GLU A 148 -19.00 32.18 -19.82
C GLU A 148 -18.62 32.68 -18.43
N LEU A 149 -19.08 32.02 -17.36
CA LEU A 149 -18.72 32.41 -16.00
C LEU A 149 -17.21 32.28 -15.76
N ALA A 150 -16.59 31.20 -16.25
CA ALA A 150 -15.16 30.99 -16.11
C ALA A 150 -14.38 32.11 -16.78
N PHE A 151 -14.74 32.48 -18.02
CA PHE A 151 -14.05 33.55 -18.72
C PHE A 151 -14.32 34.94 -18.13
N LYS A 152 -15.52 35.21 -17.57
CA LYS A 152 -15.77 36.44 -16.79
C LYS A 152 -14.88 36.54 -15.56
N ILE A 153 -14.63 35.41 -14.87
CA ILE A 153 -13.72 35.37 -13.73
C ILE A 153 -12.28 35.62 -14.20
N VAL A 154 -11.86 34.99 -15.30
CA VAL A 154 -10.53 35.21 -15.90
C VAL A 154 -10.34 36.69 -16.25
N GLU A 155 -11.28 37.32 -16.95
CA GLU A 155 -11.27 38.75 -17.28
C GLU A 155 -11.11 39.66 -16.06
N LYS A 156 -11.73 39.26 -14.94
CA LYS A 156 -11.68 40.03 -13.70
C LYS A 156 -10.39 39.83 -12.91
N ARG A 157 -9.84 38.62 -12.90
CA ARG A 157 -8.72 38.22 -12.01
C ARG A 157 -7.36 38.34 -12.69
N VAL A 158 -7.28 38.10 -13.99
CA VAL A 158 -6.03 38.04 -14.73
C VAL A 158 -5.68 39.43 -15.25
N LYS A 159 -4.56 39.97 -14.76
CA LYS A 159 -4.05 41.26 -15.22
C LYS A 159 -3.65 41.14 -16.70
N ASP A 160 -3.90 42.19 -17.47
CA ASP A 160 -3.57 42.27 -18.90
C ASP A 160 -4.29 41.22 -19.79
N TRP A 161 -5.35 40.58 -19.28
CA TRP A 161 -6.18 39.65 -20.06
C TRP A 161 -6.66 40.25 -21.38
N ASN A 162 -7.10 41.50 -21.39
CA ASN A 162 -7.59 42.16 -22.59
C ASN A 162 -6.49 42.31 -23.66
N ALA A 163 -5.25 42.58 -23.25
CA ALA A 163 -4.11 42.66 -24.15
C ALA A 163 -3.75 41.27 -24.70
N PHE A 164 -3.72 40.26 -23.83
CA PHE A 164 -3.53 38.86 -24.22
C PHE A 164 -4.59 38.43 -25.25
N TYR A 165 -5.87 38.63 -24.93
CA TYR A 165 -7.00 38.26 -25.79
C TYR A 165 -6.96 39.03 -27.12
N ALA A 166 -6.64 40.33 -27.11
CA ALA A 166 -6.50 41.13 -28.34
C ALA A 166 -5.37 40.60 -29.25
N GLY A 167 -4.29 40.08 -28.67
CA GLY A 167 -3.17 39.47 -29.40
C GLY A 167 -3.46 38.10 -30.01
N LEU A 168 -4.56 37.43 -29.64
CA LEU A 168 -4.87 36.10 -30.17
C LEU A 168 -5.26 36.12 -31.65
N PRO A 169 -4.89 35.08 -32.44
CA PRO A 169 -5.38 34.88 -33.79
C PRO A 169 -6.91 34.78 -33.83
N LYS A 170 -7.52 35.18 -34.95
CA LYS A 170 -8.99 35.14 -35.13
C LYS A 170 -9.57 33.76 -34.83
N GLY A 171 -8.93 32.69 -35.31
CA GLY A 171 -9.40 31.31 -35.08
C GLY A 171 -9.41 30.89 -33.61
N ASP A 172 -8.52 31.43 -32.77
CA ASP A 172 -8.53 31.13 -31.33
C ASP A 172 -9.54 32.00 -30.57
N LYS A 173 -9.77 33.24 -31.01
CA LYS A 173 -10.87 34.07 -30.52
C LYS A 173 -12.23 33.43 -30.80
N ASP A 174 -12.44 32.92 -32.01
CA ASP A 174 -13.67 32.24 -32.41
C ASP A 174 -13.95 30.99 -31.54
N LYS A 175 -12.91 30.20 -31.22
CA LYS A 175 -13.02 29.07 -30.28
C LYS A 175 -13.44 29.53 -28.88
N ILE A 176 -12.80 30.56 -28.33
CA ILE A 176 -13.16 31.09 -27.00
C ILE A 176 -14.62 31.58 -26.99
N THR A 177 -15.07 32.23 -28.06
CA THR A 177 -16.46 32.67 -28.21
C THR A 177 -17.43 31.49 -28.24
N ALA A 178 -17.10 30.40 -28.93
CA ALA A 178 -17.92 29.18 -28.94
C ALA A 178 -18.02 28.54 -27.54
N TRP A 179 -16.89 28.45 -26.80
CA TRP A 179 -16.87 27.93 -25.42
C TRP A 179 -17.70 28.76 -24.45
N ARG A 180 -17.66 30.09 -24.60
CA ARG A 180 -18.48 31.03 -23.83
C ARG A 180 -19.97 30.85 -24.08
N ARG A 181 -20.37 30.62 -25.34
CA ARG A 181 -21.77 30.34 -25.70
C ARG A 181 -22.24 28.96 -25.24
N GLY A 182 -21.31 28.03 -25.05
CA GLY A 182 -21.60 26.65 -24.66
C GLY A 182 -21.80 25.70 -25.85
N ASP A 183 -21.54 26.19 -27.07
CA ASP A 183 -21.65 25.45 -28.33
C ASP A 183 -20.78 24.17 -28.29
N ASP A 184 -19.57 24.28 -27.72
CA ASP A 184 -18.66 23.17 -27.45
C ASP A 184 -17.92 23.35 -26.11
N LEU A 185 -17.36 22.24 -25.59
CA LEU A 185 -16.40 22.29 -24.47
C LEU A 185 -14.98 22.33 -25.04
N PRO A 186 -14.07 23.15 -24.50
CA PRO A 186 -12.71 23.25 -25.02
C PRO A 186 -12.00 21.90 -25.03
N SER A 187 -11.23 21.61 -26.09
CA SER A 187 -10.31 20.47 -26.05
C SER A 187 -9.09 20.80 -25.18
N TYR A 188 -8.53 19.80 -24.46
CA TYR A 188 -7.30 20.00 -23.70
C TYR A 188 -6.17 20.53 -24.59
N GLY A 189 -6.05 19.99 -25.80
CA GLY A 189 -5.04 20.44 -26.77
C GLY A 189 -5.23 21.90 -27.20
N SER A 190 -6.48 22.36 -27.35
CA SER A 190 -6.79 23.75 -27.66
C SER A 190 -6.44 24.69 -26.50
N LEU A 191 -6.78 24.29 -25.26
CA LEU A 191 -6.41 25.07 -24.07
C LEU A 191 -4.89 25.15 -23.92
N LEU A 192 -4.19 24.02 -24.07
CA LEU A 192 -2.73 23.97 -23.99
C LEU A 192 -2.09 24.85 -25.07
N ALA A 193 -2.60 24.82 -26.31
CA ALA A 193 -2.06 25.63 -27.41
C ALA A 193 -2.22 27.14 -27.18
N ILE A 194 -3.31 27.57 -26.55
CA ILE A 194 -3.60 28.98 -26.32
C ILE A 194 -2.92 29.49 -25.04
N PHE A 195 -2.85 28.67 -23.97
CA PHE A 195 -2.49 29.12 -22.62
C PHE A 195 -1.22 28.47 -22.02
N ASN A 196 -0.49 27.63 -22.74
CA ASN A 196 0.76 27.06 -22.21
C ASN A 196 1.97 27.92 -22.57
N SER A 197 2.38 28.81 -21.65
CA SER A 197 3.66 29.53 -21.74
C SER A 197 4.68 28.89 -20.77
N LYS A 198 5.88 28.56 -21.26
CA LYS A 198 6.89 27.87 -20.43
C LYS A 198 7.34 28.70 -19.21
N HIS A 199 7.22 30.03 -19.28
CA HIS A 199 7.82 30.96 -18.33
C HIS A 199 6.83 31.91 -17.61
N ASP A 200 5.52 31.85 -17.90
CA ASP A 200 4.54 32.69 -17.20
C ASP A 200 3.54 31.87 -16.38
N ASP A 201 3.73 31.91 -15.06
CA ASP A 201 2.87 31.24 -14.07
C ASP A 201 1.42 31.75 -14.11
N MET A 202 1.18 32.99 -14.54
CA MET A 202 -0.17 33.52 -14.70
C MET A 202 -0.94 32.79 -15.81
N THR A 203 -0.31 32.56 -16.97
CA THR A 203 -0.93 31.80 -18.05
C THR A 203 -1.15 30.33 -17.64
N LYS A 204 -0.20 29.71 -16.94
CA LYS A 204 -0.34 28.33 -16.42
C LYS A 204 -1.48 28.17 -15.41
N ASN A 205 -1.61 29.10 -14.46
CA ASN A 205 -2.72 29.07 -13.49
C ASN A 205 -4.08 29.31 -14.17
N THR A 206 -4.12 30.15 -15.20
CA THR A 206 -5.32 30.35 -16.04
C THR A 206 -5.69 29.07 -16.79
N LEU A 207 -4.69 28.36 -17.31
CA LEU A 207 -4.88 27.05 -17.95
C LEU A 207 -5.47 26.02 -16.97
N VAL A 208 -4.94 25.92 -15.75
CA VAL A 208 -5.52 25.04 -14.70
C VAL A 208 -6.97 25.41 -14.43
N PHE A 209 -7.26 26.69 -14.20
CA PHE A 209 -8.61 27.17 -13.93
C PHE A 209 -9.60 26.80 -15.05
N LEU A 210 -9.20 26.98 -16.32
CA LEU A 210 -10.03 26.64 -17.48
C LEU A 210 -10.18 25.13 -17.69
N ILE A 211 -9.15 24.32 -17.41
CA ILE A 211 -9.26 22.85 -17.41
C ILE A 211 -10.24 22.40 -16.32
N THR A 212 -10.18 22.99 -15.12
CA THR A 212 -11.14 22.71 -14.04
C THR A 212 -12.56 23.11 -14.45
N ALA A 213 -12.76 24.31 -15.00
CA ALA A 213 -14.06 24.77 -15.50
C ALA A 213 -14.62 23.83 -16.58
N ARG A 214 -13.77 23.35 -17.49
CA ARG A 214 -14.14 22.38 -18.51
C ARG A 214 -14.57 21.04 -17.89
N ALA A 215 -13.82 20.52 -16.92
CA ALA A 215 -14.15 19.27 -16.26
C ALA A 215 -15.51 19.36 -15.53
N ILE A 216 -15.74 20.45 -14.81
CA ILE A 216 -17.02 20.75 -14.16
C ILE A 216 -18.14 20.83 -15.20
N GLY A 217 -17.94 21.57 -16.30
CA GLY A 217 -18.90 21.68 -17.39
C GLY A 217 -19.23 20.33 -18.05
N TYR A 218 -18.23 19.45 -18.22
CA TYR A 218 -18.45 18.09 -18.72
C TYR A 218 -19.35 17.30 -17.79
N PHE A 219 -19.06 17.29 -16.48
CA PHE A 219 -19.89 16.55 -15.55
C PHE A 219 -21.32 17.08 -15.50
N LYS A 220 -21.52 18.41 -15.58
CA LYS A 220 -22.87 19.03 -15.59
C LYS A 220 -23.68 18.66 -16.83
N LYS A 221 -23.03 18.53 -17.99
CA LYS A 221 -23.71 18.07 -19.22
C LYS A 221 -24.19 16.61 -19.14
N HIS A 222 -23.69 15.83 -18.19
CA HIS A 222 -23.94 14.39 -18.10
C HIS A 222 -24.60 13.94 -16.80
N ASN A 223 -24.82 14.84 -15.83
CA ASN A 223 -25.45 14.52 -14.55
C ASN A 223 -26.33 15.71 -14.10
N ASP A 224 -27.50 15.41 -13.52
CA ASP A 224 -28.33 16.40 -12.84
C ASP A 224 -27.75 16.63 -11.43
N PHE A 225 -27.25 17.85 -11.20
CA PHE A 225 -26.56 18.23 -9.97
C PHE A 225 -27.43 19.10 -9.05
N GLU A 226 -28.70 18.75 -8.88
CA GLU A 226 -29.64 19.56 -8.09
C GLU A 226 -29.27 19.61 -6.59
N LEU A 227 -28.67 18.56 -6.03
CA LEU A 227 -28.28 18.52 -4.60
C LEU A 227 -26.95 19.26 -4.31
N LEU A 228 -26.09 19.46 -5.31
CA LEU A 228 -24.83 20.21 -5.15
C LEU A 228 -25.08 21.62 -4.60
N ALA A 229 -26.13 22.30 -5.04
CA ALA A 229 -26.48 23.65 -4.60
C ALA A 229 -26.86 23.75 -3.11
N GLN A 230 -27.29 22.64 -2.48
CA GLN A 230 -27.64 22.61 -1.05
C GLN A 230 -26.40 22.46 -0.15
N TYR A 231 -25.38 21.72 -0.58
CA TYR A 231 -24.11 21.55 0.14
C TYR A 231 -23.33 22.88 0.31
N PHE A 232 -23.52 23.85 -0.58
CA PHE A 232 -22.82 25.14 -0.54
C PHE A 232 -23.37 26.16 0.49
N LYS A 233 -24.50 25.87 1.15
CA LYS A 233 -25.13 26.83 2.07
C LYS A 233 -24.50 26.88 3.47
N SER A 234 -23.69 25.88 3.83
CA SER A 234 -22.90 25.85 5.07
C SER A 234 -21.54 25.19 4.80
N PRO A 235 -20.40 25.90 4.88
CA PRO A 235 -19.09 25.31 4.64
C PRO A 235 -18.70 24.39 5.81
N SER A 236 -19.02 23.10 5.69
CA SER A 236 -18.46 22.04 6.54
C SER A 236 -17.09 21.62 6.00
N SER A 237 -16.22 21.08 6.85
CA SER A 237 -14.94 20.50 6.39
C SER A 237 -15.18 19.25 5.53
N LEU A 238 -14.18 18.80 4.76
CA LEU A 238 -14.30 17.53 4.03
C LEU A 238 -14.63 16.38 4.99
N ASP A 239 -13.99 16.36 6.16
CA ASP A 239 -14.15 15.32 7.16
C ASP A 239 -15.58 15.29 7.72
N ASP A 240 -16.18 16.45 8.00
CA ASP A 240 -17.57 16.53 8.45
C ASP A 240 -18.55 15.99 7.40
N LEU A 241 -18.27 16.23 6.11
CA LEU A 241 -19.09 15.75 5.00
C LEU A 241 -18.91 14.24 4.81
N MET A 242 -17.67 13.74 4.91
CA MET A 242 -17.38 12.31 4.84
C MET A 242 -17.97 11.55 6.02
N GLY A 243 -17.89 12.09 7.24
CA GLY A 243 -18.53 11.51 8.42
C GLY A 243 -20.05 11.39 8.26
N GLN A 244 -20.71 12.45 7.77
CA GLN A 244 -22.15 12.39 7.48
C GLN A 244 -22.50 11.37 6.39
N PHE A 245 -21.68 11.28 5.34
CA PHE A 245 -21.86 10.29 4.28
C PHE A 245 -21.72 8.85 4.80
N GLU A 246 -20.69 8.59 5.61
CA GLU A 246 -20.46 7.30 6.27
C GLU A 246 -21.59 6.92 7.24
N ASP A 247 -22.14 7.88 7.99
CA ASP A 247 -23.29 7.67 8.87
C ASP A 247 -24.54 7.25 8.08
N LEU A 248 -24.81 7.93 6.95
CA LEU A 248 -25.91 7.60 6.06
C LEU A 248 -25.74 6.21 5.42
N LEU A 249 -24.53 5.88 4.96
CA LEU A 249 -24.20 4.54 4.45
C LEU A 249 -24.40 3.47 5.53
N SER A 250 -23.97 3.75 6.76
CA SER A 250 -24.14 2.85 7.91
C SER A 250 -25.62 2.61 8.22
N ALA A 251 -26.44 3.66 8.17
CA ALA A 251 -27.89 3.56 8.35
C ALA A 251 -28.55 2.74 7.24
N LEU A 252 -28.17 2.99 5.97
CA LEU A 252 -28.68 2.23 4.82
C LEU A 252 -28.30 0.75 4.91
N HIS A 253 -27.04 0.47 5.21
CA HIS A 253 -26.54 -0.88 5.44
C HIS A 253 -27.34 -1.63 6.52
N LYS A 254 -27.59 -0.98 7.67
CA LYS A 254 -28.40 -1.57 8.76
C LYS A 254 -29.85 -1.84 8.32
N LYS A 255 -30.44 -0.92 7.56
CA LYS A 255 -31.81 -1.06 7.03
C LYS A 255 -31.92 -2.25 6.08
N ASP A 256 -30.97 -2.43 5.18
CA ASP A 256 -30.94 -3.56 4.24
C ASP A 256 -30.81 -4.90 4.98
N MET A 257 -29.93 -4.96 5.99
CA MET A 257 -29.78 -6.14 6.84
C MET A 257 -31.08 -6.49 7.60
N GLN A 258 -31.75 -5.48 8.17
CA GLN A 258 -33.04 -5.68 8.85
C GLN A 258 -34.12 -6.16 7.87
N TYR A 259 -34.18 -5.57 6.68
CA TYR A 259 -35.14 -5.95 5.65
C TYR A 259 -35.00 -7.42 5.25
N VAL A 260 -33.78 -7.88 4.96
CA VAL A 260 -33.51 -9.29 4.62
C VAL A 260 -33.85 -10.21 5.80
N ALA A 261 -33.51 -9.81 7.04
CA ALA A 261 -33.85 -10.58 8.24
C ALA A 261 -35.37 -10.72 8.45
N THR A 262 -36.15 -9.67 8.17
CA THR A 262 -37.62 -9.72 8.24
C THR A 262 -38.21 -10.66 7.19
N LEU A 263 -37.71 -10.63 5.95
CA LEU A 263 -38.14 -11.58 4.91
C LEU A 263 -37.89 -13.04 5.34
N TYR A 264 -36.71 -13.31 5.92
CA TYR A 264 -36.36 -14.62 6.45
C TYR A 264 -37.31 -15.07 7.58
N GLN A 265 -37.56 -14.21 8.58
CA GLN A 265 -38.44 -14.51 9.71
C GLN A 265 -39.87 -14.79 9.26
N ASN A 266 -40.35 -14.07 8.25
CA ASN A 266 -41.69 -14.22 7.70
C ASN A 266 -41.82 -15.39 6.71
N LYS A 267 -40.72 -16.10 6.40
CA LYS A 267 -40.67 -17.15 5.37
C LYS A 267 -41.17 -16.67 4.00
N ASP A 268 -40.88 -15.41 3.66
CA ASP A 268 -41.30 -14.79 2.40
C ASP A 268 -40.45 -15.35 1.24
N GLU A 269 -41.07 -15.77 0.14
CA GLU A 269 -40.36 -16.29 -1.04
C GLU A 269 -39.39 -15.27 -1.66
N GLN A 270 -39.65 -13.96 -1.49
CA GLN A 270 -38.76 -12.91 -1.96
C GLN A 270 -37.37 -12.99 -1.31
N PHE A 271 -37.25 -13.60 -0.13
CA PHE A 271 -35.97 -13.83 0.54
C PHE A 271 -34.96 -14.52 -0.39
N PHE A 272 -35.39 -15.56 -1.13
CA PHE A 272 -34.55 -16.34 -2.03
C PHE A 272 -34.15 -15.60 -3.32
N HIS A 273 -34.70 -14.41 -3.54
CA HIS A 273 -34.40 -13.57 -4.70
C HIS A 273 -33.52 -12.37 -4.34
N ARG A 274 -33.13 -12.21 -3.07
CA ARG A 274 -32.25 -11.14 -2.61
C ARG A 274 -30.80 -11.44 -2.99
N PRO A 275 -30.03 -10.47 -3.52
CA PRO A 275 -28.64 -10.68 -3.89
C PRO A 275 -27.78 -11.20 -2.73
N SER A 276 -27.93 -10.66 -1.52
CA SER A 276 -27.18 -11.15 -0.35
C SER A 276 -27.50 -12.62 -0.03
N THR A 277 -28.78 -13.01 -0.10
CA THR A 277 -29.22 -14.40 0.08
C THR A 277 -28.61 -15.32 -0.98
N ILE A 278 -28.62 -14.91 -2.25
CA ILE A 278 -28.05 -15.69 -3.36
C ILE A 278 -26.54 -15.90 -3.16
N VAL A 279 -25.80 -14.87 -2.73
CA VAL A 279 -24.36 -15.01 -2.40
C VAL A 279 -24.16 -16.07 -1.33
N VAL A 280 -24.93 -16.03 -0.25
CA VAL A 280 -24.83 -16.98 0.87
C VAL A 280 -25.23 -18.40 0.45
N GLU A 281 -26.27 -18.54 -0.38
CA GLU A 281 -26.72 -19.84 -0.92
C GLU A 281 -25.65 -20.47 -1.81
N LEU A 282 -25.09 -19.71 -2.75
CA LEU A 282 -24.00 -20.17 -3.61
C LEU A 282 -22.77 -20.54 -2.79
N LEU A 283 -22.41 -19.74 -1.78
CA LEU A 283 -21.29 -20.07 -0.88
C LEU A 283 -21.57 -21.35 -0.11
N THR A 284 -22.80 -21.56 0.36
CA THR A 284 -23.21 -22.78 1.07
C THR A 284 -23.12 -24.02 0.16
N HIS A 285 -23.57 -23.92 -1.09
CA HIS A 285 -23.42 -25.00 -2.07
C HIS A 285 -21.95 -25.29 -2.39
N SER A 286 -21.14 -24.24 -2.58
CA SER A 286 -19.70 -24.36 -2.76
C SER A 286 -19.05 -25.16 -1.64
N LEU A 287 -19.33 -24.74 -0.41
CA LEU A 287 -18.85 -25.34 0.82
C LEU A 287 -19.31 -26.80 1.02
N SER A 288 -20.56 -27.11 0.67
CA SER A 288 -21.09 -28.47 0.71
C SER A 288 -20.39 -29.40 -0.30
N SER A 289 -20.19 -28.93 -1.54
CA SER A 289 -19.42 -29.69 -2.53
C SER A 289 -17.96 -29.85 -2.11
N PHE A 290 -17.36 -28.84 -1.47
CA PHE A 290 -16.00 -28.95 -0.93
C PHE A 290 -15.89 -30.07 0.12
N ALA A 291 -16.84 -30.15 1.05
CA ALA A 291 -16.87 -31.19 2.08
C ALA A 291 -16.94 -32.61 1.50
N LYS A 292 -17.55 -32.75 0.31
CA LYS A 292 -17.67 -34.02 -0.43
C LYS A 292 -16.46 -34.32 -1.33
N ASP A 293 -15.39 -33.52 -1.25
CA ASP A 293 -14.21 -33.57 -2.15
C ASP A 293 -14.56 -33.31 -3.63
N GLU A 294 -15.67 -32.63 -3.92
CA GLU A 294 -16.14 -32.25 -5.26
C GLU A 294 -15.56 -30.88 -5.68
N ILE A 295 -14.23 -30.74 -5.66
CA ILE A 295 -13.52 -29.45 -5.79
C ILE A 295 -13.91 -28.64 -7.04
N LYS A 296 -14.17 -29.30 -8.18
CA LYS A 296 -14.58 -28.63 -9.42
C LYS A 296 -15.93 -27.92 -9.27
N GLN A 297 -16.90 -28.58 -8.64
CA GLN A 297 -18.24 -28.04 -8.42
C GLN A 297 -18.21 -26.97 -7.33
N ALA A 298 -17.44 -27.21 -6.26
CA ALA A 298 -17.20 -26.20 -5.22
C ALA A 298 -16.70 -24.88 -5.83
N LYS A 299 -15.70 -24.97 -6.72
CA LYS A 299 -15.14 -23.81 -7.43
C LYS A 299 -16.18 -23.07 -8.28
N GLU A 300 -17.05 -23.79 -8.99
CA GLU A 300 -18.06 -23.17 -9.86
C GLU A 300 -19.06 -22.34 -9.05
N TYR A 301 -19.62 -22.91 -7.98
CA TYR A 301 -20.50 -22.18 -7.07
C TYR A 301 -19.77 -21.01 -6.40
N PHE A 302 -18.52 -21.21 -6.00
CA PHE A 302 -17.69 -20.17 -5.39
C PHE A 302 -17.51 -18.97 -6.31
N VAL A 303 -17.10 -19.19 -7.57
CA VAL A 303 -16.83 -18.10 -8.52
C VAL A 303 -18.08 -17.26 -8.74
N ASN A 304 -19.24 -17.89 -8.86
CA ASN A 304 -20.52 -17.18 -8.98
C ASN A 304 -20.83 -16.35 -7.74
N ALA A 305 -20.61 -16.90 -6.53
CA ALA A 305 -20.79 -16.16 -5.27
C ALA A 305 -19.83 -14.96 -5.18
N PHE A 306 -18.57 -15.17 -5.56
CA PHE A 306 -17.52 -14.17 -5.54
C PHE A 306 -17.81 -13.03 -6.50
N GLU A 307 -18.07 -13.29 -7.77
CA GLU A 307 -18.38 -12.25 -8.77
C GLU A 307 -19.61 -11.44 -8.37
N LEU A 308 -20.63 -12.08 -7.79
CA LEU A 308 -21.83 -11.40 -7.29
C LEU A 308 -21.55 -10.49 -6.09
N SER A 309 -20.55 -10.83 -5.27
CA SER A 309 -20.19 -10.08 -4.06
C SER A 309 -19.36 -8.81 -4.35
N LEU A 310 -18.68 -8.76 -5.50
CA LEU A 310 -17.82 -7.63 -5.87
C LEU A 310 -18.60 -6.33 -6.03
N TYR A 311 -18.05 -5.24 -5.49
CA TYR A 311 -18.63 -3.89 -5.52
C TYR A 311 -20.05 -3.85 -4.95
N ARG A 312 -20.34 -4.72 -3.99
CA ARG A 312 -21.69 -4.92 -3.45
C ARG A 312 -21.70 -5.30 -1.97
N SER A 313 -20.92 -6.31 -1.58
CA SER A 313 -21.10 -6.98 -0.28
C SER A 313 -20.20 -6.48 0.86
N GLY A 314 -19.40 -5.43 0.67
CA GLY A 314 -18.55 -4.85 1.71
C GLY A 314 -17.70 -5.91 2.42
N ASN A 315 -17.64 -5.86 3.76
CA ASN A 315 -16.85 -6.79 4.58
C ASN A 315 -17.18 -8.28 4.37
N LEU A 316 -18.36 -8.63 3.83
CA LEU A 316 -18.66 -10.03 3.50
C LEU A 316 -17.77 -10.53 2.35
N CYS A 317 -17.39 -9.64 1.42
CA CYS A 317 -16.51 -9.99 0.30
C CYS A 317 -15.14 -10.47 0.79
N GLU A 318 -14.62 -9.93 1.90
CA GLU A 318 -13.36 -10.40 2.50
C GLU A 318 -13.46 -11.87 2.91
N GLN A 319 -14.56 -12.27 3.57
CA GLN A 319 -14.79 -13.66 3.99
C GLN A 319 -14.97 -14.59 2.79
N VAL A 320 -15.65 -14.13 1.74
CA VAL A 320 -15.77 -14.87 0.48
C VAL A 320 -14.39 -15.08 -0.14
N ILE A 321 -13.54 -14.06 -0.18
CA ILE A 321 -12.17 -14.17 -0.69
C ILE A 321 -11.35 -15.21 0.08
N GLU A 322 -11.46 -15.25 1.41
CA GLU A 322 -10.77 -16.26 2.25
C GLU A 322 -11.18 -17.69 1.92
N VAL A 323 -12.49 -17.94 1.77
CA VAL A 323 -13.01 -19.24 1.31
C VAL A 323 -12.45 -19.59 -0.06
N GLY A 324 -12.38 -18.60 -0.96
CA GLY A 324 -11.81 -18.73 -2.28
C GLY A 324 -10.36 -19.18 -2.27
N PHE A 325 -9.52 -18.61 -1.40
CA PHE A 325 -8.12 -18.99 -1.29
C PHE A 325 -7.96 -20.44 -0.82
N VAL A 326 -8.80 -20.90 0.11
CA VAL A 326 -8.81 -22.32 0.53
C VAL A 326 -9.22 -23.20 -0.64
N ILE A 327 -10.35 -22.95 -1.30
CA ILE A 327 -10.85 -23.77 -2.42
C ILE A 327 -9.83 -23.80 -3.57
N ALA A 328 -9.31 -22.65 -3.96
CA ALA A 328 -8.36 -22.55 -5.07
C ALA A 328 -7.01 -23.20 -4.74
N SER A 329 -6.60 -23.19 -3.47
CA SER A 329 -5.39 -23.88 -3.03
C SER A 329 -5.62 -25.38 -2.80
N TRP A 330 -6.81 -25.89 -2.48
CA TRP A 330 -7.04 -27.29 -2.06
C TRP A 330 -7.06 -28.33 -3.20
N GLN A 331 -5.94 -28.48 -3.90
CA GLN A 331 -5.76 -29.39 -5.05
C GLN A 331 -4.27 -29.67 -5.28
N GLU A 332 -3.94 -30.75 -6.01
CA GLU A 332 -2.54 -31.13 -6.28
C GLU A 332 -1.74 -29.98 -6.93
N THR A 333 -2.37 -29.23 -7.84
CA THR A 333 -1.80 -28.00 -8.42
C THR A 333 -2.76 -26.84 -8.17
N PRO A 334 -2.38 -25.82 -7.35
CA PRO A 334 -3.24 -24.68 -7.06
C PRO A 334 -3.80 -24.00 -8.33
N ASP A 335 -5.04 -23.53 -8.28
CA ASP A 335 -5.64 -22.72 -9.37
C ASP A 335 -5.11 -21.29 -9.26
N MET A 336 -3.92 -21.09 -9.81
CA MET A 336 -3.23 -19.79 -9.79
C MET A 336 -4.01 -18.70 -10.52
N THR A 337 -4.90 -19.06 -11.46
CA THR A 337 -5.74 -18.09 -12.15
C THR A 337 -6.77 -17.50 -11.19
N LEU A 338 -7.46 -18.37 -10.44
CA LEU A 338 -8.42 -17.93 -9.42
C LEU A 338 -7.71 -17.21 -8.26
N ILE A 339 -6.60 -17.75 -7.77
CA ILE A 339 -5.79 -17.12 -6.71
C ILE A 339 -5.34 -15.71 -7.11
N SER A 340 -4.88 -15.52 -8.35
CA SER A 340 -4.44 -14.20 -8.83
C SER A 340 -5.60 -13.21 -8.91
N LYS A 341 -6.81 -13.66 -9.30
CA LYS A 341 -8.03 -12.83 -9.28
C LYS A 341 -8.42 -12.42 -7.87
N LEU A 342 -8.42 -13.38 -6.93
CA LEU A 342 -8.71 -13.14 -5.51
C LEU A 342 -7.73 -12.14 -4.92
N LYS A 343 -6.42 -12.34 -5.13
CA LYS A 343 -5.36 -11.44 -4.66
C LYS A 343 -5.47 -10.04 -5.27
N SER A 344 -5.84 -9.94 -6.55
CA SER A 344 -6.06 -8.66 -7.24
C SER A 344 -7.14 -7.83 -6.53
N VAL A 345 -8.28 -8.44 -6.24
CA VAL A 345 -9.39 -7.78 -5.52
C VAL A 345 -9.03 -7.51 -4.06
N GLN A 346 -8.40 -8.47 -3.38
CA GLN A 346 -7.98 -8.32 -1.98
C GLN A 346 -7.04 -7.12 -1.80
N ASN A 347 -6.08 -6.94 -2.71
CA ASN A 347 -5.17 -5.80 -2.72
C ASN A 347 -5.90 -4.50 -3.12
N LEU A 348 -6.83 -4.55 -4.08
CA LEU A 348 -7.59 -3.38 -4.52
C LEU A 348 -8.46 -2.82 -3.39
N TYR A 349 -9.13 -3.68 -2.63
CA TYR A 349 -10.01 -3.28 -1.52
C TYR A 349 -9.26 -2.99 -0.22
N GLY A 350 -7.94 -3.21 -0.18
CA GLY A 350 -7.13 -3.01 1.02
C GLY A 350 -7.44 -3.99 2.15
N TYR A 351 -8.04 -5.16 1.85
CA TYR A 351 -8.30 -6.21 2.86
C TYR A 351 -7.00 -6.82 3.41
N THR A 352 -5.95 -6.82 2.61
CA THR A 352 -4.61 -7.18 3.05
C THR A 352 -3.59 -6.37 2.27
N LEU A 353 -2.38 -6.25 2.81
CA LEU A 353 -1.33 -5.62 2.04
C LEU A 353 -0.87 -6.50 0.88
N PRO A 354 -0.43 -5.86 -0.22
CA PRO A 354 0.33 -6.55 -1.24
C PRO A 354 1.54 -7.24 -0.61
N THR A 355 1.60 -8.57 -0.75
CA THR A 355 2.75 -9.37 -0.34
C THR A 355 4.00 -8.99 -1.12
N ILE A 356 3.83 -8.35 -2.28
CA ILE A 356 4.93 -7.92 -3.14
C ILE A 356 4.70 -6.44 -3.45
N VAL A 357 5.49 -5.58 -2.81
CA VAL A 357 5.52 -4.15 -3.13
C VAL A 357 6.61 -3.96 -4.17
N THR A 358 6.22 -3.68 -5.41
CA THR A 358 7.17 -3.26 -6.44
C THR A 358 6.64 -2.10 -7.22
N GLU A 359 7.52 -1.14 -7.46
CA GLU A 359 7.33 -0.08 -8.46
C GLU A 359 7.37 -0.62 -9.90
N ASP A 360 7.60 -1.92 -10.11
CA ASP A 360 7.55 -2.54 -11.42
C ASP A 360 6.11 -2.71 -11.92
N ILE A 361 5.66 -1.65 -12.57
CA ILE A 361 4.40 -1.45 -13.27
C ILE A 361 4.13 -2.57 -14.32
N LYS A 362 5.16 -3.30 -14.80
CA LYS A 362 5.01 -4.32 -15.85
C LYS A 362 4.82 -5.74 -15.34
N ARG A 363 4.76 -5.97 -14.01
CA ARG A 363 4.58 -7.32 -13.47
C ARG A 363 3.23 -7.93 -13.83
N LYS A 364 3.25 -9.19 -14.27
CA LYS A 364 2.06 -10.00 -14.55
C LYS A 364 1.29 -10.32 -13.26
N LYS A 365 -0.04 -10.49 -13.36
CA LYS A 365 -0.93 -10.88 -12.22
C LYS A 365 -0.44 -12.13 -11.46
N GLU A 366 0.25 -13.04 -12.15
CA GLU A 366 0.84 -14.28 -11.60
C GLU A 366 1.99 -14.02 -10.60
N ASN A 367 2.55 -12.81 -10.56
CA ASN A 367 3.62 -12.41 -9.65
C ASN A 367 3.09 -11.74 -8.37
N LEU A 368 1.79 -11.83 -8.06
CA LEU A 368 1.19 -11.24 -6.85
C LEU A 368 1.16 -12.20 -5.66
N VAL A 369 1.48 -13.48 -5.86
CA VAL A 369 1.37 -14.54 -4.84
C VAL A 369 2.66 -15.33 -4.72
N GLU A 370 3.11 -15.46 -3.48
CA GLU A 370 4.29 -16.23 -3.10
C GLU A 370 3.92 -17.66 -2.68
N ASP A 371 4.85 -18.61 -2.85
CA ASP A 371 4.59 -20.03 -2.56
C ASP A 371 4.23 -20.29 -1.09
N TRP A 372 4.71 -19.46 -0.15
CA TRP A 372 4.37 -19.60 1.26
C TRP A 372 2.90 -19.24 1.56
N GLU A 373 2.28 -18.35 0.78
CA GLU A 373 0.88 -17.94 0.98
C GLU A 373 -0.08 -19.10 0.66
N VAL A 374 0.23 -19.88 -0.39
CA VAL A 374 -0.56 -21.07 -0.74
C VAL A 374 -0.58 -22.07 0.40
N ASN A 375 0.57 -22.29 1.04
CA ASN A 375 0.68 -23.17 2.19
C ASN A 375 -0.06 -22.60 3.41
N MET A 376 0.05 -21.30 3.65
CA MET A 376 -0.70 -20.60 4.71
C MET A 376 -2.21 -20.80 4.55
N TRP A 377 -2.77 -20.65 3.34
CA TRP A 377 -4.21 -20.82 3.15
C TRP A 377 -4.67 -22.25 3.39
N ARG A 378 -3.89 -23.26 2.96
CA ARG A 378 -4.18 -24.67 3.24
C ARG A 378 -4.11 -25.00 4.72
N SER A 379 -3.05 -24.58 5.40
CA SER A 379 -2.89 -24.88 6.83
C SER A 379 -3.95 -24.20 7.70
N ASN A 380 -4.52 -23.09 7.24
CA ASN A 380 -5.58 -22.37 7.92
C ASN A 380 -7.00 -22.76 7.44
N ALA A 381 -7.15 -23.74 6.54
CA ALA A 381 -8.46 -24.14 5.98
C ALA A 381 -9.48 -24.49 7.06
N GLN A 382 -9.06 -25.20 8.12
CA GLN A 382 -9.96 -25.61 9.19
C GLN A 382 -10.51 -24.38 9.93
N ARG A 383 -9.68 -23.36 10.13
CA ARG A 383 -10.13 -22.11 10.76
C ARG A 383 -11.16 -21.39 9.89
N VAL A 384 -10.90 -21.28 8.59
CA VAL A 384 -11.83 -20.64 7.65
C VAL A 384 -13.18 -21.36 7.66
N PHE A 385 -13.17 -22.70 7.72
CA PHE A 385 -14.38 -23.53 7.62
C PHE A 385 -15.03 -23.91 8.95
N ASN A 386 -14.38 -23.67 10.09
CA ASN A 386 -14.97 -23.82 11.42
C ASN A 386 -16.22 -22.95 11.60
N ASN A 387 -16.22 -21.75 11.01
CA ASN A 387 -17.39 -20.86 11.01
C ASN A 387 -18.61 -21.47 10.33
N PHE A 388 -18.40 -22.46 9.45
CA PHE A 388 -19.43 -23.14 8.66
C PHE A 388 -19.68 -24.59 9.10
N LYS A 389 -18.97 -25.06 10.15
CA LYS A 389 -19.06 -26.45 10.68
C LYS A 389 -18.81 -27.52 9.61
N ILE A 390 -17.83 -27.30 8.75
CA ILE A 390 -17.48 -28.22 7.66
C ILE A 390 -16.23 -29.02 8.03
N GLU A 391 -16.30 -30.33 7.81
CA GLU A 391 -15.16 -31.23 7.90
C GLU A 391 -14.30 -31.13 6.62
N LEU A 392 -12.98 -31.10 6.81
CA LEU A 392 -12.03 -30.99 5.70
C LEU A 392 -11.73 -32.35 5.06
N PRO A 393 -11.66 -32.45 3.72
CA PRO A 393 -11.13 -33.64 3.05
C PRO A 393 -9.66 -33.89 3.39
N GLU A 394 -9.26 -35.14 3.65
CA GLU A 394 -7.89 -35.45 4.09
C GLU A 394 -6.78 -35.26 3.02
N LYS A 395 -7.14 -35.28 1.73
CA LYS A 395 -6.19 -35.43 0.60
C LYS A 395 -5.12 -34.34 0.47
N TYR A 396 -5.41 -33.11 0.94
CA TYR A 396 -4.51 -31.95 0.83
C TYR A 396 -4.34 -31.17 2.14
N LYS A 397 -4.71 -31.80 3.26
CA LYS A 397 -4.55 -31.23 4.59
C LYS A 397 -3.06 -31.05 4.90
N VAL A 398 -2.69 -29.85 5.32
CA VAL A 398 -1.32 -29.50 5.73
C VAL A 398 -1.35 -29.15 7.20
N SER A 399 -0.35 -29.59 7.97
CA SER A 399 -0.20 -29.15 9.36
C SER A 399 0.11 -27.65 9.42
N SER A 400 -0.49 -26.95 10.37
CA SER A 400 -0.19 -25.54 10.68
C SER A 400 1.09 -25.37 11.49
N ALA A 401 1.62 -26.44 12.07
CA ALA A 401 2.86 -26.37 12.80
C ALA A 401 4.01 -26.09 11.83
N VAL A 402 4.94 -25.25 12.28
CA VAL A 402 6.35 -25.27 11.85
C VAL A 402 6.86 -26.68 12.16
N LEU A 403 6.47 -27.66 11.35
CA LEU A 403 6.91 -29.04 11.51
C LEU A 403 8.42 -29.04 11.28
N PRO A 404 9.20 -29.79 12.07
CA PRO A 404 10.60 -30.00 11.79
C PRO A 404 10.74 -30.49 10.35
N VAL A 405 11.68 -29.90 9.61
CA VAL A 405 11.99 -30.27 8.24
C VAL A 405 12.33 -31.77 8.24
N TYR A 406 11.42 -32.61 7.74
CA TYR A 406 11.68 -34.05 7.61
C TYR A 406 12.64 -34.25 6.44
N LEU A 407 13.90 -34.51 6.76
CA LEU A 407 14.97 -34.73 5.79
C LEU A 407 15.49 -36.15 5.87
N ASN A 408 15.72 -36.76 4.71
CA ASN A 408 16.40 -38.05 4.64
C ASN A 408 17.88 -37.86 5.00
N ALA A 409 18.40 -38.65 5.95
CA ALA A 409 19.81 -38.61 6.36
C ALA A 409 20.81 -38.73 5.18
N LYS A 410 20.44 -39.41 4.09
CA LYS A 410 21.26 -39.48 2.85
C LYS A 410 21.28 -38.18 2.04
N GLU A 411 20.19 -37.40 2.07
CA GLU A 411 20.12 -36.09 1.41
C GLU A 411 20.92 -35.04 2.19
N LEU A 412 21.08 -35.23 3.50
CA LEU A 412 21.83 -34.39 4.43
C LEU A 412 23.35 -34.65 4.45
N ALA A 413 23.82 -35.78 3.91
CA ALA A 413 25.24 -36.12 3.94
C ALA A 413 26.07 -35.12 3.10
N LEU A 414 27.08 -34.53 3.75
CA LEU A 414 28.01 -33.57 3.16
C LEU A 414 28.79 -34.19 1.99
N ASP A 415 28.59 -33.67 0.78
CA ASP A 415 29.26 -34.09 -0.44
C ASP A 415 30.24 -33.00 -0.92
N LEU A 416 31.52 -33.18 -0.56
CA LEU A 416 32.60 -32.26 -0.92
C LEU A 416 33.05 -32.41 -2.39
N LYS A 417 32.71 -33.53 -3.07
CA LYS A 417 33.00 -33.69 -4.51
C LYS A 417 32.05 -32.88 -5.37
N LYS A 418 30.86 -32.59 -4.84
CA LYS A 418 29.83 -31.75 -5.45
C LYS A 418 29.40 -30.67 -4.45
N PRO A 419 30.26 -29.68 -4.16
CA PRO A 419 30.02 -28.69 -3.11
C PRO A 419 28.68 -27.94 -3.30
N ASN A 420 28.30 -27.68 -4.55
CA ASN A 420 27.04 -27.03 -4.95
C ASN A 420 25.84 -27.98 -5.08
N LYS A 421 25.93 -29.19 -4.52
CA LYS A 421 24.81 -30.14 -4.52
C LYS A 421 23.59 -29.48 -3.89
N LYS A 422 22.47 -29.66 -4.56
CA LYS A 422 21.16 -29.19 -4.11
C LYS A 422 20.66 -30.08 -2.97
N VAL A 423 20.38 -29.46 -1.82
CA VAL A 423 19.65 -30.06 -0.71
C VAL A 423 18.17 -29.78 -0.94
N LYS A 424 17.35 -30.83 -0.94
CA LYS A 424 15.91 -30.71 -1.16
C LYS A 424 15.24 -30.68 0.21
N LEU A 425 14.71 -29.52 0.58
CA LEU A 425 14.00 -29.29 1.83
C LEU A 425 12.51 -29.59 1.67
N ASN A 426 11.96 -30.29 2.66
CA ASN A 426 10.56 -30.70 2.77
C ASN A 426 10.05 -31.58 1.62
N ASP A 427 9.37 -32.68 1.95
CA ASP A 427 8.53 -33.40 0.98
C ASP A 427 7.18 -32.68 0.80
N ASN A 428 7.24 -31.41 0.40
CA ASN A 428 6.07 -30.63 0.00
C ASN A 428 5.70 -30.97 -1.46
N SER A 429 5.83 -32.23 -1.86
CA SER A 429 5.69 -32.75 -3.24
C SER A 429 4.35 -32.45 -3.93
N LYS A 430 3.39 -31.86 -3.22
CA LYS A 430 2.05 -31.50 -3.68
C LYS A 430 1.72 -29.99 -3.61
N LEU A 431 2.69 -29.11 -3.31
CA LEU A 431 2.37 -27.78 -2.77
C LEU A 431 3.07 -26.57 -3.41
N HIS A 432 3.81 -26.72 -4.52
CA HIS A 432 4.41 -25.57 -5.21
C HIS A 432 3.47 -25.02 -6.29
N ARG A 433 3.50 -23.70 -6.53
CA ARG A 433 2.77 -23.09 -7.66
C ARG A 433 3.24 -23.58 -9.04
N ASP A 434 4.51 -24.00 -9.14
CA ASP A 434 5.10 -24.54 -10.37
C ASP A 434 4.99 -26.07 -10.38
N LYS A 435 4.29 -26.60 -11.38
CA LYS A 435 4.10 -28.05 -11.60
C LYS A 435 5.43 -28.81 -11.73
N ASN A 436 6.51 -28.12 -12.09
CA ASN A 436 7.84 -28.70 -12.27
C ASN A 436 8.73 -28.63 -11.01
N LYS A 437 8.36 -27.84 -9.99
CA LYS A 437 9.12 -27.73 -8.74
C LYS A 437 8.42 -28.50 -7.63
N LYS A 438 8.91 -29.69 -7.29
CA LYS A 438 8.28 -30.56 -6.28
C LYS A 438 8.85 -30.43 -4.86
N LYS A 439 9.97 -29.72 -4.67
CA LYS A 439 10.62 -29.56 -3.36
C LYS A 439 11.27 -28.18 -3.29
N GLN A 440 11.35 -27.59 -2.09
CA GLN A 440 12.21 -26.43 -1.89
C GLN A 440 13.66 -26.87 -2.04
N VAL A 441 14.46 -26.07 -2.72
CA VAL A 441 15.85 -26.39 -3.02
C VAL A 441 16.75 -25.32 -2.43
N THR A 442 17.76 -25.76 -1.69
CA THR A 442 18.86 -24.92 -1.24
C THR A 442 20.20 -25.59 -1.60
N THR A 443 21.32 -24.92 -1.37
CA THR A 443 22.66 -25.53 -1.50
C THR A 443 23.11 -26.13 -0.17
N GLN A 444 24.08 -27.06 -0.22
CA GLN A 444 24.73 -27.54 1.01
C GLN A 444 25.34 -26.39 1.81
N LEU A 445 25.88 -25.36 1.14
CA LEU A 445 26.46 -24.21 1.81
C LEU A 445 25.41 -23.48 2.66
N ILE A 446 24.33 -23.02 2.03
CA ILE A 446 23.24 -22.32 2.71
C ILE A 446 22.64 -23.18 3.84
N TRP A 447 22.43 -24.47 3.56
CA TRP A 447 21.87 -25.40 4.54
C TRP A 447 22.75 -25.56 5.78
N ASN A 448 24.06 -25.75 5.60
CA ASN A 448 24.97 -25.90 6.74
C ASN A 448 25.21 -24.56 7.45
N THR A 449 25.07 -23.42 6.76
CA THR A 449 25.01 -22.11 7.43
C THR A 449 23.79 -22.05 8.34
N LEU A 450 22.59 -22.43 7.87
CA LEU A 450 21.35 -22.47 8.69
C LEU A 450 21.42 -23.41 9.90
N LEU A 451 22.20 -24.51 9.79
CA LEU A 451 22.41 -25.46 10.88
C LEU A 451 23.51 -25.04 11.86
N GLU A 452 24.12 -23.87 11.66
CA GLU A 452 25.22 -23.36 12.48
C GLU A 452 26.45 -24.31 12.47
N ASP A 453 26.68 -25.06 11.39
CA ASP A 453 27.86 -25.93 11.24
C ASP A 453 28.99 -25.19 10.47
N LEU A 454 29.75 -24.38 11.20
CA LEU A 454 30.89 -23.63 10.66
C LEU A 454 31.96 -24.53 10.03
N ASN A 455 32.15 -25.75 10.54
CA ASN A 455 33.14 -26.68 10.01
C ASN A 455 32.73 -27.20 8.63
N ALA A 456 31.45 -27.58 8.46
CA ALA A 456 30.91 -27.97 7.17
C ALA A 456 30.95 -26.81 6.17
N VAL A 457 30.61 -25.59 6.59
CA VAL A 457 30.72 -24.38 5.77
C VAL A 457 32.15 -24.19 5.27
N ASN A 458 33.15 -24.20 6.16
CA ASN A 458 34.55 -24.04 5.78
C ASN A 458 35.03 -25.13 4.81
N LYS A 459 34.66 -26.40 5.04
CA LYS A 459 34.99 -27.50 4.13
C LYS A 459 34.35 -27.33 2.74
N LEU A 460 33.12 -26.82 2.67
CA LEU A 460 32.44 -26.55 1.41
C LEU A 460 33.09 -25.40 0.65
N LEU A 461 33.47 -24.32 1.34
CA LEU A 461 34.20 -23.20 0.75
C LEU A 461 35.55 -23.65 0.19
N GLN A 462 36.33 -24.45 0.96
CA GLN A 462 37.59 -25.05 0.49
C GLN A 462 37.40 -25.96 -0.72
N ALA A 463 36.25 -26.64 -0.82
CA ALA A 463 35.90 -27.49 -1.95
C ALA A 463 35.40 -26.70 -3.18
N GLY A 464 35.31 -25.36 -3.11
CA GLY A 464 34.85 -24.51 -4.21
C GLY A 464 33.34 -24.35 -4.29
N ALA A 465 32.63 -24.32 -3.15
CA ALA A 465 31.23 -23.96 -3.11
C ALA A 465 31.01 -22.53 -3.65
N ASP A 466 30.01 -22.38 -4.51
CA ASP A 466 29.61 -21.10 -5.09
C ASP A 466 28.66 -20.37 -4.13
N ILE A 467 29.16 -19.27 -3.58
CA ILE A 467 28.45 -18.41 -2.63
C ILE A 467 27.31 -17.60 -3.26
N ASN A 468 27.27 -17.48 -4.59
CA ASN A 468 26.28 -16.69 -5.31
C ASN A 468 25.02 -17.49 -5.68
N ILE A 469 24.99 -18.79 -5.39
CA ILE A 469 23.77 -19.60 -5.59
C ILE A 469 22.78 -19.29 -4.46
N LEU A 470 21.61 -18.78 -4.83
CA LEU A 470 20.50 -18.50 -3.91
C LEU A 470 19.64 -19.75 -3.68
N SER A 471 18.99 -19.81 -2.51
CA SER A 471 17.90 -20.76 -2.25
C SER A 471 16.67 -20.43 -3.11
N ASP A 472 15.70 -21.35 -3.18
CA ASP A 472 14.39 -21.07 -3.80
C ASP A 472 13.62 -19.92 -3.13
N ASN A 473 13.98 -19.54 -1.89
CA ASN A 473 13.43 -18.40 -1.17
C ASN A 473 14.30 -17.12 -1.31
N ASN A 474 15.25 -17.12 -2.25
CA ASN A 474 16.24 -16.07 -2.50
C ASN A 474 17.21 -15.82 -1.32
N GLU A 475 17.45 -16.79 -0.46
CA GLU A 475 18.43 -16.65 0.63
C GLU A 475 19.84 -16.90 0.10
N SER A 476 20.82 -16.15 0.59
CA SER A 476 22.24 -16.39 0.38
C SER A 476 22.90 -16.79 1.71
N ALA A 477 24.05 -17.47 1.64
CA ALA A 477 24.82 -17.79 2.83
C ALA A 477 25.26 -16.52 3.58
N LEU A 478 25.60 -15.45 2.83
CA LEU A 478 25.92 -14.14 3.40
C LEU A 478 24.75 -13.52 4.16
N LEU A 479 23.53 -13.58 3.61
CA LEU A 479 22.35 -13.03 4.28
C LEU A 479 22.08 -13.76 5.62
N ILE A 480 22.24 -15.08 5.65
CA ILE A 480 22.07 -15.85 6.90
C ILE A 480 23.18 -15.50 7.90
N ALA A 481 24.43 -15.38 7.45
CA ALA A 481 25.53 -14.96 8.31
C ALA A 481 25.30 -13.57 8.92
N LEU A 482 24.75 -12.61 8.16
CA LEU A 482 24.36 -11.30 8.67
C LEU A 482 23.21 -11.39 9.68
N GLN A 483 22.27 -12.33 9.50
CA GLN A 483 21.21 -12.56 10.49
C GLN A 483 21.76 -13.10 11.81
N TYR A 484 22.79 -13.95 11.81
CA TYR A 484 23.44 -14.38 13.05
C TYR A 484 24.12 -13.25 13.82
N MET A 485 24.44 -12.12 13.16
CA MET A 485 24.99 -10.92 13.80
C MET A 485 23.91 -9.91 14.23
N ASN A 486 22.63 -10.19 13.95
CA ASN A 486 21.55 -9.23 14.12
C ASN A 486 21.23 -8.99 15.60
N LEU A 487 21.40 -7.74 16.07
CA LEU A 487 21.15 -7.34 17.46
C LEU A 487 19.66 -7.10 17.78
N THR A 488 18.78 -7.12 16.77
CA THR A 488 17.33 -6.96 16.98
C THR A 488 16.60 -8.28 17.21
N GLU A 489 17.30 -9.41 17.15
CA GLU A 489 16.77 -10.77 17.32
C GLU A 489 17.16 -11.33 18.70
N PRO A 490 16.47 -12.37 19.23
CA PRO A 490 16.68 -12.86 20.59
C PRO A 490 17.83 -13.88 20.75
N HIS A 491 18.64 -14.12 19.72
CA HIS A 491 19.81 -15.02 19.79
C HIS A 491 21.08 -14.25 20.11
N GLU A 492 22.12 -14.95 20.58
CA GLU A 492 23.44 -14.34 20.78
C GLU A 492 24.08 -14.03 19.42
N PRO A 493 24.75 -12.86 19.25
CA PRO A 493 25.35 -12.51 17.98
C PRO A 493 26.63 -13.31 17.70
N ASP A 494 26.74 -13.89 16.51
CA ASP A 494 27.93 -14.62 16.02
C ASP A 494 28.37 -14.09 14.65
N ASP A 495 29.61 -13.60 14.58
CA ASP A 495 30.21 -13.10 13.33
C ASP A 495 31.08 -14.14 12.61
N SER A 496 31.27 -15.34 13.15
CA SER A 496 32.17 -16.37 12.62
C SER A 496 31.84 -16.75 11.17
N PHE A 497 30.56 -16.89 10.84
CA PHE A 497 30.10 -17.18 9.47
C PHE A 497 30.37 -16.00 8.52
N TYR A 498 30.17 -14.77 8.99
CA TYR A 498 30.47 -13.58 8.20
C TYR A 498 31.97 -13.47 7.93
N GLN A 499 32.82 -13.73 8.94
CA GLN A 499 34.28 -13.74 8.78
C GLN A 499 34.74 -14.75 7.73
N ALA A 500 34.11 -15.94 7.68
CA ALA A 500 34.40 -16.96 6.67
C ALA A 500 33.98 -16.55 5.25
N LEU A 501 32.98 -15.67 5.12
CA LEU A 501 32.35 -15.31 3.85
C LEU A 501 32.74 -13.93 3.31
N LYS A 502 33.24 -13.01 4.15
CA LYS A 502 33.43 -11.59 3.81
C LYS A 502 34.44 -11.34 2.69
N GLY A 503 35.47 -12.18 2.56
CA GLY A 503 36.56 -11.98 1.60
C GLY A 503 36.30 -12.57 0.21
N LEU A 504 35.09 -13.04 -0.06
CA LEU A 504 34.73 -13.77 -1.27
C LEU A 504 34.08 -12.85 -2.31
N GLU A 505 34.05 -13.29 -3.57
CA GLU A 505 33.55 -12.49 -4.70
C GLU A 505 32.03 -12.63 -4.89
N TYR A 506 31.31 -11.52 -4.72
CA TYR A 506 29.85 -11.48 -4.83
C TYR A 506 29.37 -10.84 -6.14
N THR A 507 28.22 -11.32 -6.61
CA THR A 507 27.50 -10.69 -7.72
C THR A 507 26.45 -9.70 -7.21
N PRO A 508 26.13 -8.62 -7.96
CA PRO A 508 25.07 -7.68 -7.59
C PRO A 508 23.70 -8.34 -7.37
N LYS A 509 23.44 -9.43 -8.10
CA LYS A 509 22.20 -10.21 -7.95
C LYS A 509 22.09 -10.84 -6.55
N THR A 510 23.20 -11.33 -5.99
CA THR A 510 23.23 -11.96 -4.67
C THR A 510 23.16 -10.92 -3.55
N ILE A 511 23.83 -9.78 -3.73
CA ILE A 511 23.87 -8.70 -2.74
C ILE A 511 22.53 -7.97 -2.61
N ASN A 512 21.76 -7.88 -3.68
CA ASN A 512 20.45 -7.21 -3.69
C ASN A 512 19.27 -8.20 -3.68
N ALA A 513 19.54 -9.49 -3.42
CA ALA A 513 18.50 -10.50 -3.34
C ALA A 513 17.55 -10.22 -2.16
N LEU A 514 16.26 -10.15 -2.46
CA LEU A 514 15.20 -9.99 -1.47
C LEU A 514 14.58 -11.37 -1.19
N THR A 515 14.55 -11.78 0.07
CA THR A 515 13.90 -13.04 0.45
C THR A 515 12.40 -12.98 0.24
N ALA A 516 11.81 -14.10 -0.17
CA ALA A 516 10.39 -14.16 -0.48
C ALA A 516 9.52 -13.78 0.73
N LYS A 517 9.59 -14.56 1.82
CA LYS A 517 8.66 -14.40 2.93
C LYS A 517 8.90 -13.15 3.79
N LYS A 518 10.14 -12.92 4.24
CA LYS A 518 10.46 -11.83 5.18
C LYS A 518 10.92 -10.53 4.51
N HIS A 519 11.13 -10.54 3.19
CA HIS A 519 11.71 -9.42 2.45
C HIS A 519 13.05 -8.92 3.04
N LEU A 520 13.86 -9.83 3.56
CA LEU A 520 15.19 -9.49 4.06
C LEU A 520 16.16 -9.40 2.89
N PHE A 521 17.11 -8.48 2.99
CA PHE A 521 18.20 -8.32 2.05
C PHE A 521 19.47 -7.92 2.81
N PRO A 522 20.67 -8.21 2.27
CA PRO A 522 21.94 -8.06 2.98
C PRO A 522 22.16 -6.68 3.63
N LEU A 523 21.89 -5.58 2.93
CA LEU A 523 22.15 -4.24 3.48
C LEU A 523 21.27 -3.91 4.68
N LEU A 524 19.99 -4.33 4.68
CA LEU A 524 19.11 -4.13 5.83
C LEU A 524 19.62 -4.90 7.05
N SER A 525 19.99 -6.18 6.86
CA SER A 525 20.54 -7.01 7.94
C SER A 525 21.89 -6.50 8.44
N ALA A 526 22.72 -5.93 7.57
CA ALA A 526 23.99 -5.30 7.96
C ALA A 526 23.77 -4.11 8.92
N VAL A 527 22.78 -3.25 8.66
CA VAL A 527 22.44 -2.13 9.57
C VAL A 527 22.06 -2.63 10.96
N GLN A 528 21.31 -3.74 11.04
CA GLN A 528 20.86 -4.34 12.30
C GLN A 528 22.00 -4.98 13.13
N THR A 529 23.21 -5.10 12.57
CA THR A 529 24.41 -5.51 13.33
C THR A 529 25.03 -4.38 14.15
N GLY A 530 24.65 -3.12 13.88
CA GLY A 530 25.23 -1.94 14.52
C GLY A 530 26.68 -1.64 14.12
N ARG A 531 27.22 -2.33 13.11
CA ARG A 531 28.64 -2.24 12.72
C ARG A 531 28.86 -1.46 11.42
N PRO A 532 29.51 -0.28 11.46
CA PRO A 532 29.74 0.50 10.24
C PRO A 532 30.65 -0.19 9.23
N ASP A 533 31.62 -0.97 9.70
CA ASP A 533 32.54 -1.71 8.83
C ASP A 533 31.82 -2.79 8.00
N VAL A 534 30.80 -3.42 8.58
CA VAL A 534 29.94 -4.40 7.89
C VAL A 534 29.05 -3.69 6.88
N VAL A 535 28.40 -2.58 7.27
CA VAL A 535 27.55 -1.80 6.35
C VAL A 535 28.37 -1.27 5.17
N GLU A 536 29.54 -0.69 5.43
CA GLU A 536 30.43 -0.18 4.39
C GLU A 536 30.85 -1.31 3.43
N HIS A 537 31.22 -2.47 3.96
CA HIS A 537 31.55 -3.61 3.14
C HIS A 537 30.40 -4.01 2.22
N ILE A 538 29.18 -4.17 2.74
CA ILE A 538 28.01 -4.56 1.92
C ILE A 538 27.68 -3.50 0.86
N VAL A 539 27.78 -2.20 1.18
CA VAL A 539 27.60 -1.13 0.19
C VAL A 539 28.69 -1.21 -0.89
N ASN A 540 29.95 -1.46 -0.53
CA ASN A 540 31.06 -1.59 -1.47
C ASN A 540 30.90 -2.80 -2.42
N LEU A 541 30.15 -3.82 -2.02
CA LEU A 541 29.77 -4.95 -2.89
C LEU A 541 28.64 -4.60 -3.88
N GLY A 542 28.15 -3.36 -3.90
CA GLY A 542 27.14 -2.88 -4.84
C GLY A 542 25.69 -3.05 -4.33
N ALA A 543 25.47 -2.95 -3.03
CA ALA A 543 24.13 -2.93 -2.48
C ALA A 543 23.37 -1.63 -2.86
N ASP A 544 22.10 -1.76 -3.23
CA ASP A 544 21.18 -0.65 -3.45
C ASP A 544 20.77 -0.05 -2.11
N VAL A 545 21.29 1.14 -1.83
CA VAL A 545 21.06 1.87 -0.57
C VAL A 545 19.61 2.29 -0.35
N ASN A 546 18.80 2.34 -1.42
CA ASN A 546 17.39 2.73 -1.37
C ASN A 546 16.43 1.54 -1.51
N GLN A 547 16.95 0.30 -1.57
CA GLN A 547 16.12 -0.89 -1.57
C GLN A 547 15.31 -0.97 -0.26
N LYS A 548 14.01 -1.25 -0.37
CA LYS A 548 13.09 -1.38 0.77
C LYS A 548 12.75 -2.84 1.06
N GLY A 549 12.62 -3.17 2.34
CA GLY A 549 12.31 -4.53 2.77
C GLY A 549 12.06 -4.65 4.28
N GLY A 550 12.16 -5.88 4.77
CA GLY A 550 11.89 -6.24 6.17
C GLY A 550 10.43 -6.07 6.58
N GLY A 551 10.24 -6.05 7.91
CA GLY A 551 8.91 -6.04 8.52
C GLY A 551 8.10 -4.75 8.32
N SER A 552 8.79 -3.63 8.19
CA SER A 552 8.16 -2.31 8.07
C SER A 552 8.36 -1.68 6.68
N HIS A 553 8.83 -2.47 5.70
CA HIS A 553 9.12 -2.01 4.33
C HIS A 553 10.01 -0.76 4.29
N LEU A 554 11.08 -0.77 5.09
CA LEU A 554 12.01 0.34 5.27
C LEU A 554 13.24 0.15 4.39
N ASP A 555 13.85 1.25 3.99
CA ASP A 555 15.22 1.27 3.47
C ASP A 555 16.24 1.28 4.62
N ALA A 556 17.53 1.16 4.27
CA ALA A 556 18.62 1.07 5.23
C ALA A 556 18.75 2.32 6.11
N LEU A 557 18.57 3.52 5.54
CA LEU A 557 18.68 4.78 6.28
C LEU A 557 17.54 4.92 7.29
N THR A 558 16.32 4.64 6.86
CA THR A 558 15.14 4.69 7.72
C THR A 558 15.24 3.69 8.87
N MET A 559 15.68 2.46 8.58
CA MET A 559 15.94 1.44 9.61
C MET A 559 16.99 1.92 10.62
N CYS A 560 18.09 2.50 10.14
CA CYS A 560 19.15 3.02 11.01
C CYS A 560 18.65 4.09 11.97
N ILE A 561 17.90 5.08 11.47
CA ILE A 561 17.34 6.18 12.30
C ILE A 561 16.28 5.65 13.26
N SER A 562 15.45 4.69 12.82
CA SER A 562 14.49 4.01 13.71
C SER A 562 15.21 3.32 14.86
N LEU A 563 16.32 2.62 14.61
CA LEU A 563 17.11 1.98 15.65
C LEU A 563 17.74 3.00 16.60
N ILE A 564 18.27 4.12 16.08
CA ILE A 564 18.77 5.24 16.92
C ILE A 564 17.67 5.72 17.87
N GLY A 565 16.45 5.94 17.37
CA GLY A 565 15.30 6.31 18.19
C GLY A 565 15.01 5.31 19.30
N THR A 566 15.02 4.01 18.97
CA THR A 566 14.81 2.92 19.93
C THR A 566 15.91 2.87 21.00
N ILE A 567 17.18 3.02 20.60
CA ILE A 567 18.34 3.02 21.53
C ILE A 567 18.28 4.23 22.48
N LYS A 568 17.96 5.42 21.97
CA LYS A 568 17.81 6.64 22.79
C LYS A 568 16.68 6.53 23.82
N ASN A 569 15.67 5.70 23.52
CA ASN A 569 14.50 5.54 24.37
C ASN A 569 14.28 4.07 24.72
N SER A 570 15.17 3.50 25.54
CA SER A 570 15.06 2.12 26.03
C SER A 570 13.72 1.82 26.73
N LYS A 571 13.09 2.83 27.33
CA LYS A 571 11.73 2.72 27.89
C LYS A 571 10.67 2.46 26.80
N LEU A 572 10.86 2.97 25.58
CA LEU A 572 9.94 2.76 24.46
C LEU A 572 9.98 1.30 23.98
N LEU A 573 11.16 0.70 23.89
CA LEU A 573 11.33 -0.74 23.63
C LEU A 573 10.61 -1.58 24.70
N LEU A 574 10.87 -1.31 25.99
CA LEU A 574 10.21 -1.97 27.10
C LEU A 574 8.69 -1.75 27.10
N ASN A 575 8.22 -0.56 26.75
CA ASN A 575 6.79 -0.25 26.66
C ASN A 575 6.12 -1.00 25.52
N GLN A 576 6.77 -1.16 24.35
CA GLN A 576 6.23 -1.93 23.23
C GLN A 576 6.02 -3.42 23.60
N PHE A 577 7.01 -4.06 24.22
CA PHE A 577 6.87 -5.44 24.73
C PHE A 577 5.77 -5.55 25.80
N ASN A 578 5.76 -4.61 26.75
CA ASN A 578 4.76 -4.56 27.81
C ASN A 578 3.34 -4.34 27.26
N MET A 579 3.18 -3.54 26.20
CA MET A 579 1.88 -3.30 25.58
C MET A 579 1.34 -4.55 24.89
N MET A 580 2.18 -5.33 24.21
CA MET A 580 1.76 -6.59 23.60
C MET A 580 1.28 -7.60 24.66
N ALA A 581 1.97 -7.69 25.80
CA ALA A 581 1.55 -8.52 26.92
C ALA A 581 0.25 -8.01 27.59
N LYS A 582 0.15 -6.69 27.82
CA LYS A 582 -0.98 -6.07 28.57
C LYS A 582 -2.24 -5.88 27.75
N ASP A 583 -2.14 -5.51 26.48
CA ASP A 583 -3.28 -5.33 25.57
C ASP A 583 -2.90 -5.53 24.10
N PRO A 584 -2.79 -6.78 23.62
CA PRO A 584 -2.41 -7.08 22.25
C PRO A 584 -3.49 -6.63 21.26
N LYS A 585 -4.75 -6.43 21.68
CA LYS A 585 -5.80 -5.91 20.78
C LYS A 585 -5.49 -4.49 20.35
N VAL A 586 -5.10 -3.64 21.31
CA VAL A 586 -4.70 -2.26 21.03
C VAL A 586 -3.44 -2.22 20.17
N VAL A 587 -2.47 -3.11 20.42
CA VAL A 587 -1.27 -3.20 19.56
C VAL A 587 -1.64 -3.57 18.13
N ILE A 588 -2.45 -4.63 17.94
CA ILE A 588 -2.92 -5.05 16.60
C ILE A 588 -3.75 -3.97 15.91
N GLU A 589 -4.42 -3.10 16.65
CA GLU A 589 -5.18 -1.98 16.08
C GLU A 589 -4.29 -0.82 15.62
N LYS A 590 -3.19 -0.58 16.34
CA LYS A 590 -2.24 0.49 16.05
C LYS A 590 -1.16 0.13 15.05
N MET A 591 -0.89 -1.17 14.84
CA MET A 591 0.04 -1.62 13.82
C MET A 591 -0.36 -1.05 12.46
N SER A 592 0.58 -0.44 11.75
CA SER A 592 0.50 -0.17 10.32
C SER A 592 0.14 -1.45 9.56
N ASP A 593 -0.31 -1.29 8.33
CA ASP A 593 -0.65 -2.45 7.50
C ASP A 593 0.59 -3.31 7.21
N PHE A 594 1.78 -2.69 7.14
CA PHE A 594 3.06 -3.39 6.92
C PHE A 594 3.46 -4.24 8.12
N GLU A 595 3.40 -3.67 9.31
CA GLU A 595 3.67 -4.39 10.56
C GLU A 595 2.69 -5.57 10.72
N PHE A 596 1.41 -5.36 10.40
CA PHE A 596 0.43 -6.43 10.47
C PHE A 596 0.67 -7.52 9.43
N SER A 597 1.00 -7.16 8.18
CA SER A 597 1.37 -8.14 7.16
C SER A 597 2.57 -8.97 7.58
N THR A 598 3.59 -8.35 8.19
CA THR A 598 4.74 -9.04 8.78
C THR A 598 4.35 -10.01 9.88
N PHE A 599 3.48 -9.57 10.80
CA PHE A 599 2.94 -10.44 11.83
C PHE A 599 2.25 -11.69 11.23
N ILE A 600 1.46 -11.54 10.16
CA ILE A 600 0.85 -12.68 9.47
C ILE A 600 1.91 -13.59 8.85
N ARG A 601 2.92 -13.02 8.20
CA ARG A 601 4.04 -13.76 7.59
C ARG A 601 4.76 -14.59 8.65
N ASP A 602 5.24 -13.97 9.72
CA ASP A 602 6.04 -14.64 10.75
C ASP A 602 5.25 -15.73 11.47
N THR A 603 3.96 -15.51 11.70
CA THR A 603 3.09 -16.47 12.38
C THR A 603 2.47 -17.52 11.45
N GLN A 604 2.72 -17.45 10.14
CA GLN A 604 2.00 -18.24 9.10
C GLN A 604 0.48 -18.13 9.24
N GLY A 605 0.02 -16.94 9.65
CA GLY A 605 -1.37 -16.65 9.92
C GLY A 605 -1.97 -17.51 11.04
N SER A 606 -1.20 -18.11 11.95
CA SER A 606 -1.72 -19.02 12.99
C SER A 606 -2.72 -18.33 13.93
N PHE A 607 -2.56 -17.03 14.17
CA PHE A 607 -3.47 -16.22 15.00
C PHE A 607 -4.68 -15.69 14.23
N GLY A 608 -4.66 -15.74 12.90
CA GLY A 608 -5.63 -15.11 12.01
C GLY A 608 -4.96 -14.78 10.68
N VAL A 609 -5.69 -14.60 9.58
CA VAL A 609 -5.14 -14.06 8.31
C VAL A 609 -5.55 -12.60 8.07
N ASN A 610 -6.42 -12.06 8.92
CA ASN A 610 -6.85 -10.67 8.93
C ASN A 610 -6.93 -10.13 10.37
N ARG A 611 -7.01 -8.80 10.53
CA ARG A 611 -6.99 -8.14 11.85
C ARG A 611 -8.12 -8.59 12.76
N GLN A 612 -9.32 -8.79 12.22
CA GLN A 612 -10.49 -9.18 13.01
C GLN A 612 -10.33 -10.58 13.58
N GLN A 613 -9.81 -11.53 12.80
CA GLN A 613 -9.51 -12.89 13.25
C GLN A 613 -8.45 -12.88 14.34
N VAL A 614 -7.36 -12.14 14.14
CA VAL A 614 -6.29 -12.00 15.14
C VAL A 614 -6.85 -11.41 16.44
N LYS A 615 -7.64 -10.34 16.37
CA LYS A 615 -8.29 -9.74 17.56
C LYS A 615 -9.22 -10.73 18.28
N ARG A 616 -10.01 -11.52 17.55
CA ARG A 616 -10.89 -12.55 18.13
C ARG A 616 -10.11 -13.66 18.80
N TYR A 617 -9.07 -14.17 18.14
CA TYR A 617 -8.20 -15.21 18.69
C TYR A 617 -7.56 -14.73 19.99
N LEU A 618 -6.94 -13.55 19.98
CA LEU A 618 -6.31 -12.97 21.17
C LEU A 618 -7.32 -12.68 22.30
N ALA A 619 -8.58 -12.38 21.97
CA ALA A 619 -9.64 -12.24 22.97
C ALA A 619 -9.92 -13.57 23.68
N GLN A 620 -10.08 -14.64 22.90
CA GLN A 620 -10.38 -15.98 23.41
C GLN A 620 -9.20 -16.55 24.21
N SER A 621 -7.96 -16.34 23.75
CA SER A 621 -6.77 -16.82 24.46
C SER A 621 -6.62 -16.22 25.86
N ARG A 622 -7.15 -15.01 26.10
CA ARG A 622 -7.14 -14.37 27.43
C ARG A 622 -8.12 -14.98 28.42
N GLU A 623 -9.10 -15.73 27.95
CA GLU A 623 -10.04 -16.44 28.82
C GLU A 623 -9.40 -17.71 29.42
N SER A 624 -8.26 -18.15 28.88
CA SER A 624 -7.46 -19.26 29.41
C SER A 624 -6.32 -18.77 30.32
N SER A 625 -6.28 -19.25 31.56
CA SER A 625 -5.20 -18.96 32.51
C SER A 625 -3.85 -19.45 32.00
N ASP A 626 -3.81 -20.65 31.43
CA ASP A 626 -2.58 -21.31 31.01
C ASP A 626 -1.98 -20.63 29.77
N ALA A 627 -2.82 -20.29 28.79
CA ALA A 627 -2.37 -19.55 27.61
C ALA A 627 -1.82 -18.17 27.99
N THR A 628 -2.43 -17.50 28.98
CA THR A 628 -1.98 -16.19 29.46
C THR A 628 -0.63 -16.30 30.20
N ALA A 629 -0.43 -17.35 31.00
CA ALA A 629 0.85 -17.61 31.67
C ALA A 629 1.96 -17.89 30.66
N ILE A 630 1.71 -18.75 29.66
CA ILE A 630 2.68 -19.06 28.59
C ILE A 630 3.05 -17.80 27.81
N LEU A 631 2.06 -16.99 27.39
CA LEU A 631 2.33 -15.73 26.65
C LEU A 631 3.17 -14.75 27.46
N LYS A 632 2.97 -14.70 28.79
CA LYS A 632 3.75 -13.87 29.69
C LYS A 632 5.20 -14.37 29.79
N ASP A 633 5.40 -15.67 30.00
CA ASP A 633 6.75 -16.24 30.12
C ASP A 633 7.55 -16.10 28.82
N VAL A 634 6.90 -16.35 27.68
CA VAL A 634 7.49 -16.09 26.35
C VAL A 634 7.83 -14.61 26.20
N SER A 635 6.90 -13.69 26.51
CA SER A 635 7.18 -12.25 26.41
C SER A 635 8.36 -11.82 27.28
N ASN A 636 8.48 -12.36 28.50
CA ASN A 636 9.60 -12.04 29.40
C ASN A 636 10.94 -12.53 28.83
N PHE A 637 10.99 -13.74 28.29
CA PHE A 637 12.20 -14.28 27.66
C PHE A 637 12.66 -13.42 26.48
N PHE A 638 11.73 -13.09 25.58
CA PHE A 638 12.03 -12.22 24.43
C PHE A 638 12.49 -10.84 24.89
N GLN A 639 11.84 -10.27 25.90
CA GLN A 639 12.20 -8.97 26.45
C GLN A 639 13.63 -8.98 27.03
N GLU A 640 14.00 -9.97 27.84
CA GLU A 640 15.32 -10.06 28.45
C GLU A 640 16.43 -10.19 27.39
N LYS A 641 16.26 -11.11 26.43
CA LYS A 641 17.26 -11.35 25.39
C LYS A 641 17.39 -10.18 24.42
N ILE A 642 16.28 -9.59 23.98
CA ILE A 642 16.32 -8.45 23.07
C ILE A 642 16.90 -7.22 23.77
N GLN A 643 16.54 -6.97 25.04
CA GLN A 643 17.12 -5.86 25.81
C GLN A 643 18.64 -5.99 25.91
N ALA A 644 19.16 -7.18 26.24
CA ALA A 644 20.60 -7.42 26.31
C ALA A 644 21.31 -7.18 24.97
N ASN A 645 20.69 -7.58 23.84
CA ASN A 645 21.28 -7.33 22.53
C ASN A 645 21.23 -5.86 22.12
N TYR A 646 20.16 -5.13 22.47
CA TYR A 646 20.07 -3.70 22.19
C TYR A 646 21.11 -2.87 22.94
N GLU A 647 21.57 -3.33 24.10
CA GLU A 647 22.66 -2.72 24.86
C GLU A 647 24.02 -2.82 24.16
N LEU A 648 24.14 -3.68 23.14
CA LEU A 648 25.36 -3.81 22.32
C LEU A 648 25.44 -2.75 21.21
N PHE A 649 24.35 -2.03 20.91
CA PHE A 649 24.41 -0.93 19.96
C PHE A 649 25.15 0.28 20.54
N ASP A 650 26.04 0.85 19.73
CA ASP A 650 26.68 2.14 20.03
C ASP A 650 26.05 3.26 19.20
N LEU A 651 25.57 4.32 19.86
CA LEU A 651 24.92 5.46 19.19
C LEU A 651 25.84 6.20 18.22
N SER A 652 27.14 6.30 18.52
CA SER A 652 28.11 6.94 17.64
C SER A 652 28.32 6.10 16.38
N GLU A 653 28.46 4.78 16.51
CA GLU A 653 28.55 3.86 15.37
C GLU A 653 27.27 3.89 14.52
N MET A 654 26.09 3.93 15.12
CA MET A 654 24.83 4.06 14.38
C MET A 654 24.75 5.39 13.61
N ARG A 655 25.23 6.50 14.18
CA ARG A 655 25.32 7.78 13.45
C ARG A 655 26.32 7.72 12.30
N LYS A 656 27.44 7.01 12.46
CA LYS A 656 28.39 6.76 11.35
C LYS A 656 27.74 5.96 10.22
N ILE A 657 26.94 4.93 10.55
CA ILE A 657 26.14 4.18 9.56
C ILE A 657 25.20 5.11 8.80
N ALA A 658 24.42 5.94 9.52
CA ALA A 658 23.47 6.85 8.88
C ALA A 658 24.17 7.83 7.91
N LYS A 659 25.29 8.43 8.33
CA LYS A 659 26.10 9.33 7.49
C LYS A 659 26.66 8.61 6.26
N LEU A 660 27.25 7.43 6.46
CA LEU A 660 27.74 6.58 5.38
C LEU A 660 26.63 6.29 4.35
N LEU A 661 25.42 5.96 4.79
CA LEU A 661 24.31 5.70 3.87
C LEU A 661 23.92 6.96 3.08
N ILE A 662 23.89 8.13 3.74
CA ILE A 662 23.62 9.42 3.09
C ILE A 662 24.69 9.72 2.02
N ASP A 663 25.97 9.54 2.35
CA ASP A 663 27.10 9.74 1.42
C ASP A 663 27.02 8.84 0.19
N ARG A 664 26.38 7.67 0.35
CA ARG A 664 26.21 6.66 -0.69
C ARG A 664 24.88 6.82 -1.44
N GLY A 665 24.13 7.89 -1.19
CA GLY A 665 22.94 8.27 -1.94
C GLY A 665 21.61 7.79 -1.37
N ALA A 666 21.56 7.43 -0.07
CA ALA A 666 20.29 7.19 0.60
C ALA A 666 19.46 8.48 0.65
N ASN A 667 18.15 8.39 0.36
CA ASN A 667 17.28 9.56 0.22
C ASN A 667 16.58 9.95 1.54
N PRO A 668 16.92 11.09 2.18
CA PRO A 668 16.28 11.50 3.43
C PRO A 668 14.81 11.93 3.30
N SER A 669 14.33 12.14 2.07
CA SER A 669 12.94 12.48 1.75
C SER A 669 12.15 11.28 1.21
N ALA A 670 12.69 10.06 1.29
CA ALA A 670 11.98 8.86 0.90
C ALA A 670 10.73 8.68 1.77
N ARG A 671 9.56 8.55 1.14
CA ARG A 671 8.29 8.35 1.85
C ARG A 671 8.08 6.91 2.28
N TYR A 672 7.53 6.71 3.47
CA TYR A 672 7.12 5.41 4.00
C TYR A 672 5.93 5.55 4.98
N ASP A 673 5.30 4.42 5.31
CA ASP A 673 4.26 4.34 6.35
C ASP A 673 4.94 4.13 7.72
N TRP A 674 4.81 5.11 8.62
CA TRP A 674 5.34 5.04 9.98
C TRP A 674 4.20 4.83 10.98
N HIS A 675 4.06 3.62 11.52
CA HIS A 675 3.02 3.27 12.51
C HIS A 675 1.59 3.71 12.11
N GLY A 676 1.25 3.60 10.83
CA GLY A 676 -0.04 4.01 10.31
C GLY A 676 -0.09 5.51 9.96
N ILE A 677 1.05 6.15 9.72
CA ILE A 677 1.15 7.52 9.21
C ILE A 677 1.78 7.44 7.82
N ASP A 678 0.97 7.67 6.78
CA ASP A 678 1.46 7.65 5.40
C ASP A 678 2.20 8.95 5.04
N GLY A 679 3.30 8.80 4.29
CA GLY A 679 4.11 9.91 3.80
C GLY A 679 5.15 10.44 4.78
N TYR A 680 5.47 9.69 5.83
CA TYR A 680 6.59 10.00 6.73
C TYR A 680 7.94 9.83 6.03
N THR A 681 9.00 10.47 6.52
CA THR A 681 10.34 10.45 5.87
C THR A 681 11.46 10.31 6.90
N PRO A 682 12.66 9.81 6.49
CA PRO A 682 13.83 9.75 7.36
C PRO A 682 14.15 11.07 8.05
N PHE A 683 13.99 12.19 7.32
CA PHE A 683 14.14 13.54 7.86
C PHE A 683 13.13 13.84 8.98
N LEU A 684 11.84 13.59 8.74
CA LEU A 684 10.81 13.79 9.76
C LEU A 684 11.00 12.87 10.98
N LEU A 685 11.49 11.65 10.77
CA LEU A 685 11.84 10.75 11.87
C LEU A 685 13.01 11.29 12.69
N ALA A 686 14.08 11.77 12.04
CA ALA A 686 15.20 12.41 12.72
C ALA A 686 14.76 13.64 13.54
N CYS A 687 13.79 14.41 13.02
CA CYS A 687 13.12 15.49 13.75
C CYS A 687 12.39 14.96 15.00
N GLU A 688 11.52 13.96 14.86
CA GLU A 688 10.79 13.34 15.98
C GLU A 688 11.71 12.89 17.11
N ILE A 689 12.86 12.29 16.79
CA ILE A 689 13.79 11.76 17.80
C ILE A 689 14.86 12.76 18.26
N ASN A 690 14.75 14.04 17.87
CA ASN A 690 15.69 15.11 18.18
C ASN A 690 17.16 14.75 17.84
N GLU A 691 17.41 14.28 16.62
CA GLU A 691 18.75 13.96 16.09
C GLU A 691 19.34 15.12 15.27
N ALA A 692 19.67 16.22 15.97
CA ALA A 692 20.17 17.46 15.37
C ALA A 692 21.42 17.27 14.49
N GLU A 693 22.34 16.37 14.89
CA GLU A 693 23.55 16.05 14.11
C GLU A 693 23.22 15.46 12.74
N LEU A 694 22.29 14.49 12.69
CA LEU A 694 21.89 13.87 11.44
C LEU A 694 21.04 14.82 10.58
N VAL A 695 20.19 15.63 11.20
CA VAL A 695 19.43 16.67 10.49
C VAL A 695 20.37 17.66 9.81
N SER A 696 21.38 18.18 10.52
CA SER A 696 22.40 19.05 9.91
C SER A 696 23.06 18.34 8.73
N TYR A 697 23.52 17.09 8.94
CA TYR A 697 24.21 16.33 7.91
C TYR A 697 23.35 16.10 6.64
N MET A 698 22.06 15.82 6.80
CA MET A 698 21.12 15.68 5.68
C MET A 698 20.96 16.99 4.91
N LEU A 699 20.87 18.12 5.61
CA LEU A 699 20.69 19.44 5.01
C LEU A 699 21.97 19.96 4.33
N ASP A 700 23.14 19.63 4.90
CA ASP A 700 24.46 19.99 4.36
C ASP A 700 24.77 19.21 3.07
N ASN A 701 24.32 17.96 2.96
CA ASN A 701 24.52 17.11 1.78
C ASN A 701 23.39 17.18 0.75
N ALA A 702 22.33 17.95 1.01
CA ALA A 702 21.24 18.16 0.06
C ALA A 702 21.58 19.28 -0.94
N ASN A 703 21.32 19.05 -2.22
CA ASN A 703 21.25 20.16 -3.18
C ASN A 703 20.03 21.06 -2.87
N GLU A 704 20.03 22.29 -3.39
CA GLU A 704 19.00 23.30 -3.10
C GLU A 704 17.56 22.79 -3.33
N TYR A 705 17.32 22.08 -4.44
CA TYR A 705 16.00 21.50 -4.76
C TYR A 705 15.59 20.38 -3.78
N SER A 706 16.54 19.53 -3.40
CA SER A 706 16.32 18.47 -2.41
C SER A 706 16.09 19.05 -1.02
N LYS A 707 16.75 20.15 -0.68
CA LYS A 707 16.61 20.85 0.60
C LYS A 707 15.23 21.49 0.75
N ASP A 708 14.78 22.23 -0.25
CA ASP A 708 13.42 22.81 -0.28
C ASP A 708 12.35 21.70 -0.22
N GLY A 709 12.55 20.62 -0.99
CA GLY A 709 11.67 19.46 -0.96
C GLY A 709 11.59 18.80 0.43
N MET A 710 12.73 18.65 1.11
CA MET A 710 12.84 18.02 2.43
C MET A 710 12.15 18.85 3.52
N ILE A 711 12.45 20.15 3.57
CA ILE A 711 11.90 21.07 4.58
C ILE A 711 10.38 21.26 4.38
N ASN A 712 9.92 21.35 3.13
CA ASN A 712 8.50 21.48 2.82
C ASN A 712 7.74 20.14 2.78
N THR A 713 8.40 19.03 3.13
CA THR A 713 7.72 17.74 3.17
C THR A 713 6.70 17.73 4.31
N VAL A 714 5.48 17.31 3.96
CA VAL A 714 4.38 17.11 4.90
C VAL A 714 3.85 15.69 4.77
N TYR A 715 3.48 15.10 5.89
CA TYR A 715 2.57 13.95 5.94
C TYR A 715 1.14 14.45 6.25
N ARG A 716 0.13 13.62 6.00
CA ARG A 716 -1.26 13.96 6.39
C ARG A 716 -1.66 13.15 7.62
N ASP A 717 -2.14 13.84 8.65
CA ASP A 717 -2.71 13.16 9.82
C ASP A 717 -3.98 12.40 9.38
N ARG A 718 -4.04 11.09 9.66
CA ARG A 718 -5.17 10.24 9.25
C ARG A 718 -6.49 10.63 9.94
N ARG A 719 -6.46 11.44 11.01
CA ARG A 719 -7.64 11.82 11.80
C ARG A 719 -8.37 13.04 11.25
N ASP A 720 -7.63 14.01 10.70
CA ASP A 720 -8.18 15.31 10.29
C ASP A 720 -7.63 15.80 8.93
N GLY A 721 -6.85 14.96 8.23
CA GLY A 721 -6.30 15.25 6.90
C GLY A 721 -5.31 16.42 6.86
N GLN A 722 -4.96 17.02 8.00
CA GLN A 722 -4.10 18.19 8.07
C GLN A 722 -2.69 17.83 7.61
N ALA A 723 -2.10 18.72 6.82
CA ALA A 723 -0.69 18.63 6.46
C ALA A 723 0.17 18.95 7.69
N ILE A 724 1.01 18.01 8.08
CA ILE A 724 1.93 18.11 9.22
C ILE A 724 3.36 18.14 8.68
N GLY A 725 4.02 19.28 8.85
CA GLY A 725 5.45 19.47 8.54
C GLY A 725 6.34 19.33 9.77
N TYR A 726 7.66 19.48 9.57
CA TYR A 726 8.65 19.30 10.62
C TYR A 726 8.43 20.20 11.85
N GLU A 727 7.98 21.44 11.67
CA GLU A 727 7.76 22.39 12.79
C GLU A 727 6.79 21.82 13.83
N ARG A 728 5.69 21.23 13.36
CA ARG A 728 4.66 20.64 14.21
C ARG A 728 5.13 19.32 14.81
N VAL A 729 5.93 18.53 14.08
CA VAL A 729 6.60 17.34 14.60
C VAL A 729 7.53 17.71 15.75
N CYS A 730 8.51 18.59 15.51
CA CYS A 730 9.47 19.02 16.53
C CYS A 730 8.77 19.62 17.76
N LYS A 731 7.74 20.47 17.57
CA LYS A 731 6.99 21.04 18.68
C LYS A 731 6.25 19.98 19.50
N TYR A 732 5.68 18.96 18.86
CA TYR A 732 4.98 17.87 19.54
C TYR A 732 5.95 16.99 20.34
N PHE A 733 7.09 16.66 19.75
CA PHE A 733 8.11 15.80 20.36
C PHE A 733 9.17 16.53 21.20
N LYS A 734 9.09 17.87 21.30
CA LYS A 734 10.02 18.75 22.03
C LYS A 734 11.46 18.62 21.52
N SER A 735 11.61 18.71 20.20
CA SER A 735 12.87 18.52 19.48
C SER A 735 13.53 19.88 19.21
N ASP A 736 13.87 20.57 20.30
CA ASP A 736 14.31 21.98 20.26
C ASP A 736 15.67 22.14 19.54
N ASP A 737 16.60 21.18 19.72
CA ASP A 737 17.92 21.22 19.07
C ASP A 737 17.81 21.14 17.54
N VAL A 738 16.87 20.32 17.05
CA VAL A 738 16.59 20.19 15.61
C VAL A 738 16.02 21.49 15.04
N LEU A 739 15.09 22.14 15.75
CA LEU A 739 14.52 23.43 15.32
C LEU A 739 15.62 24.48 15.14
N GLU A 740 16.54 24.57 16.11
CA GLU A 740 17.67 25.52 16.03
C GLU A 740 18.60 25.23 14.83
N VAL A 741 18.82 23.95 14.50
CA VAL A 741 19.61 23.56 13.31
C VAL A 741 18.91 24.00 12.03
N ILE A 742 17.61 23.73 11.90
CA ILE A 742 16.85 24.07 10.69
C ILE A 742 16.75 25.60 10.52
N ASP A 743 16.48 26.35 11.59
CA ASP A 743 16.42 27.82 11.56
C ASP A 743 17.75 28.45 11.12
N ARG A 744 18.88 27.89 11.56
CA ARG A 744 20.21 28.32 11.09
C ARG A 744 20.40 28.09 9.60
N HIS A 745 19.91 26.97 9.07
CA HIS A 745 20.01 26.68 7.64
C HIS A 745 19.12 27.58 6.79
N LEU A 746 17.92 27.92 7.28
CA LEU A 746 17.00 28.84 6.60
C LEU A 746 17.53 30.28 6.59
N THR A 747 18.15 30.72 7.69
CA THR A 747 18.74 32.08 7.78
C THR A 747 19.99 32.24 6.91
N LEU A 748 20.89 31.24 6.87
CA LEU A 748 22.08 31.26 6.00
C LEU A 748 21.73 31.30 4.50
N ALA A 749 20.66 30.59 4.07
CA ALA A 749 20.20 30.65 2.69
C ALA A 749 19.71 32.06 2.29
N SER A 750 19.09 32.79 3.22
CA SER A 750 18.62 34.16 2.95
C SER A 750 19.73 35.22 2.87
N SER A 751 20.93 34.95 3.41
CA SER A 751 22.06 35.89 3.31
C SER A 751 22.85 35.75 1.99
N ASP A 752 22.78 34.59 1.33
CA ASP A 752 23.46 34.34 0.06
C ASP A 752 22.69 34.86 -1.16
N GLU A 753 21.38 35.12 -1.05
CA GLU A 753 20.57 35.77 -2.10
C GLU A 753 20.72 37.31 -2.15
N VAL A 754 21.49 37.90 -1.22
CA VAL A 754 21.63 39.37 -1.09
C VAL A 754 23.01 39.88 -1.55
N ASN A 755 23.90 39.00 -2.02
CA ASN A 755 25.17 39.36 -2.67
C ASN A 755 25.19 38.87 -4.13
#